data_AF-A0A7S0YX78-F1
#
_entry.id   AF-A0A7S0YX78-F1
#
_cell.length_a   1.000
_cell.length_b   1.000
_cell.length_c   1.000
_cell.angle_alpha   90.00
_cell.angle_beta   90.00
_cell.angle_gamma   90.00
#
_symmetry.space_group_name_H-M   'P 1'
#
loop_
_entity.id
_entity.type
_entity.pdbx_description
1 polymer ?
#
loop_
_entity_poly.entity_id
_entity_poly.type
_entity_poly.pdbx_seq_one_letter_code
_entity_poly.pdbx_strand_id
1 'polypeptide(L)'
;GDRGEGASTKPEREENGTGMAPTGPTSGLFTTVTFKISCETQFGDTLVVTGNAPTLGSWKPEKGLKLETTPGDYPLWQGKVQLHTGFSLEYKYAILREGHVTWEEGLVNRTLRTSNELLVVNDGWFNGIRVDVQTTPLNDATEVAGNAAGMAKPGGSAEDVKAMGGKAGDVPNFGVVIVASLLPLKASREGGTWQFEWDYSRAGAKLSNPKRNFKYVGWVGVEVAPEEQDDVRERLISKFRCYPVFLDHNLAYNVFDVFCQSILSPVFHHIIELAEESSESCWKWDRWHEYEKVNKHFSDAALTPVSQGGPYAAGDRVWVIDYEMMLVPHYTVRKMPSATIGFSFLSVFPSTEVFRVLPVRIELLCALLCADLISFDLFEYARHFLHCCARLLGLEHRSRRGLIGVDFNGRRVNVRCGLIGFDVARTRELRDTKDVQVLKQQYAKEHEGQTVIVSCDKIDRLSGISLKLTAFESLMRSSSHVWYGKLVLVQLLRRPYSTYASQKLLKGQQRELDLIHELADSINASYPGSVKIVDPSEENPKLRAAYFCIGDLYLNTSVRTGLDWSPFEYVMCRESQMNPLCVSEFLGCSRVLSGSFSINPWNVDCVVDAVEKALQLSSSERVHRLKRLYQFVANYDIDRWVHSILADIWAARKDNKEDKDLGTLAPGLGLGPDSRFLRLEASCVYTHLDIPEVVEKYKRSSRRVILLDYGSAYAPHSLVGNLQVDARRYGARGATPSRPDQDFIELVKGLSQDERNTVFLLSSQEKSMVKEWFSKESWEQFWANLGVTAENGCFYRWGKPHWESLVSDLDLSWMATAHKVLRTYTDRVHGTYIQEKSCSIVWHYADCDQDWGAMQARELTDHLEDVLEHHEVDVIPGQCRVEVRPKSINKGVAVELLLRSIEQKKPVDFVLCVGDDRSDEDMFALIRDRQRFIEQENCAVYACTVGLRPSHAGYYLSEMAELRQMLKALQDKSISANRSYSTTDLQLLDRHADSGRGARFSPVAGVRA
;
A
#
# COMPACT_ATOMS: atom_id res chain seq x y z
N GLY A 1 52.23 -58.88 -8.88
CA GLY A 1 52.10 -60.30 -9.25
C GLY A 1 50.74 -60.49 -9.88
N ASP A 2 50.61 -61.40 -10.84
CA ASP A 2 49.43 -61.54 -11.69
C ASP A 2 48.66 -62.84 -11.39
N ARG A 3 47.33 -62.82 -11.53
CA ARG A 3 46.37 -63.96 -11.47
C ARG A 3 46.31 -64.79 -10.16
N GLY A 4 45.25 -65.56 -9.90
CA GLY A 4 43.93 -65.65 -10.58
C GLY A 4 43.27 -67.03 -10.45
N GLU A 5 41.93 -67.07 -10.56
CA GLU A 5 41.06 -68.27 -10.68
C GLU A 5 41.01 -69.25 -9.46
N GLY A 6 39.92 -70.00 -9.20
CA GLY A 6 38.57 -69.93 -9.77
C GLY A 6 37.85 -71.30 -9.80
N ALA A 7 36.75 -71.49 -9.05
CA ALA A 7 35.85 -72.66 -9.15
C ALA A 7 34.46 -72.37 -8.55
N SER A 8 33.41 -73.07 -9.00
CA SER A 8 32.05 -72.96 -8.42
C SER A 8 31.20 -74.22 -8.64
N THR A 9 30.25 -74.49 -7.73
CA THR A 9 29.13 -75.42 -7.93
C THR A 9 27.89 -74.97 -7.13
N LYS A 10 26.71 -75.19 -7.73
CA LYS A 10 25.32 -75.04 -7.24
C LYS A 10 24.61 -76.41 -7.35
N PRO A 11 23.28 -76.61 -7.09
CA PRO A 11 22.17 -75.69 -6.76
C PRO A 11 21.59 -76.02 -5.33
N GLU A 12 20.35 -75.81 -4.88
CA GLU A 12 19.01 -75.35 -5.37
C GLU A 12 18.37 -74.39 -4.30
N ARG A 13 17.08 -73.96 -4.25
CA ARG A 13 15.90 -74.20 -5.12
C ARG A 13 14.95 -72.98 -5.28
N GLU A 14 13.76 -73.00 -4.66
CA GLU A 14 12.53 -72.22 -4.93
C GLU A 14 11.88 -71.77 -3.58
N GLU A 15 10.87 -70.88 -3.46
CA GLU A 15 9.81 -70.46 -4.40
C GLU A 15 9.55 -68.93 -4.48
N ASN A 16 9.19 -68.49 -5.70
CA ASN A 16 8.08 -67.61 -6.14
C ASN A 16 7.41 -66.62 -5.14
N GLY A 17 6.99 -65.40 -5.53
CA GLY A 17 6.98 -64.68 -6.82
C GLY A 17 6.54 -63.21 -6.56
N THR A 18 6.27 -62.32 -7.53
CA THR A 18 6.19 -62.36 -9.00
C THR A 18 6.72 -61.03 -9.56
N GLY A 19 7.47 -61.02 -10.67
CA GLY A 19 8.05 -59.79 -11.22
C GLY A 19 7.39 -59.31 -12.53
N MET A 20 7.58 -58.02 -12.85
CA MET A 20 7.46 -57.50 -14.22
C MET A 20 8.39 -56.29 -14.47
N ALA A 21 9.10 -56.34 -15.59
CA ALA A 21 9.79 -55.25 -16.27
C ALA A 21 9.95 -55.66 -17.75
N PRO A 22 10.24 -54.77 -18.72
CA PRO A 22 10.52 -53.33 -18.59
C PRO A 22 9.61 -52.42 -19.47
N THR A 23 9.47 -51.13 -19.11
CA THR A 23 8.82 -50.13 -19.98
C THR A 23 9.43 -48.72 -19.86
N GLY A 24 10.14 -48.29 -20.91
CA GLY A 24 10.42 -46.88 -21.23
C GLY A 24 11.47 -46.14 -20.38
N PRO A 25 12.00 -45.01 -20.88
CA PRO A 25 12.78 -44.08 -20.07
C PRO A 25 11.85 -43.26 -19.19
N THR A 26 11.90 -43.49 -17.87
CA THR A 26 11.19 -42.64 -16.91
C THR A 26 11.74 -41.22 -16.96
N SER A 27 10.91 -40.25 -17.37
CA SER A 27 11.24 -38.83 -17.40
C SER A 27 11.34 -38.28 -15.96
N GLY A 28 12.48 -38.50 -15.32
CA GLY A 28 12.77 -37.97 -14.00
C GLY A 28 12.76 -36.44 -14.04
N LEU A 29 12.04 -35.83 -13.09
CA LEU A 29 12.13 -34.39 -12.85
C LEU A 29 13.56 -34.04 -12.39
N PHE A 30 14.08 -32.94 -12.90
CA PHE A 30 15.36 -32.36 -12.50
C PHE A 30 15.11 -30.97 -11.89
N THR A 31 15.83 -30.64 -10.83
CA THR A 31 15.98 -29.26 -10.35
C THR A 31 17.39 -28.76 -10.65
N THR A 32 17.54 -27.43 -10.79
CA THR A 32 18.85 -26.77 -10.83
C THR A 32 19.17 -26.25 -9.44
N VAL A 33 20.27 -26.76 -8.87
CA VAL A 33 20.83 -26.28 -7.61
C VAL A 33 21.95 -25.28 -7.91
N THR A 34 21.86 -24.09 -7.32
CA THR A 34 22.91 -23.06 -7.36
C THR A 34 23.64 -23.05 -6.02
N PHE A 35 24.92 -23.38 -6.02
CA PHE A 35 25.79 -23.22 -4.84
C PHE A 35 26.38 -21.82 -4.83
N LYS A 36 26.49 -21.25 -3.62
CA LYS A 36 27.20 -20.01 -3.30
C LYS A 36 28.00 -20.21 -2.02
N ILE A 37 29.23 -19.70 -1.97
CA ILE A 37 30.11 -19.76 -0.79
C ILE A 37 31.07 -18.57 -0.78
N SER A 38 31.40 -18.05 0.40
CA SER A 38 32.47 -17.05 0.57
C SER A 38 33.82 -17.75 0.78
N CYS A 39 34.81 -17.46 -0.06
CA CYS A 39 36.15 -18.06 0.03
C CYS A 39 37.22 -17.13 -0.53
N GLU A 40 38.22 -16.80 0.29
CA GLU A 40 39.45 -16.18 -0.19
C GLU A 40 40.36 -17.20 -0.88
N THR A 41 41.04 -16.77 -1.94
CA THR A 41 41.89 -17.63 -2.79
C THR A 41 43.07 -16.84 -3.36
N GLN A 42 44.13 -17.51 -3.77
CA GLN A 42 45.25 -16.91 -4.48
C GLN A 42 45.12 -17.08 -5.99
N PHE A 43 45.77 -16.19 -6.76
CA PHE A 43 45.69 -16.22 -8.23
C PHE A 43 46.24 -17.55 -8.78
N GLY A 44 45.39 -18.32 -9.45
CA GLY A 44 45.68 -19.67 -9.95
C GLY A 44 44.92 -20.80 -9.25
N ASP A 45 44.29 -20.53 -8.10
CA ASP A 45 43.41 -21.47 -7.41
C ASP A 45 42.13 -21.75 -8.23
N THR A 46 41.56 -22.94 -8.04
CA THR A 46 40.20 -23.28 -8.52
C THR A 46 39.37 -23.84 -7.37
N LEU A 47 38.31 -23.14 -6.96
CA LEU A 47 37.35 -23.65 -5.97
C LEU A 47 36.35 -24.60 -6.65
N VAL A 48 36.11 -25.76 -6.03
CA VAL A 48 35.13 -26.77 -6.48
C VAL A 48 34.19 -27.17 -5.35
N VAL A 49 32.97 -27.57 -5.72
CA VAL A 49 32.07 -28.36 -4.86
C VAL A 49 31.96 -29.78 -5.41
N THR A 50 32.17 -30.77 -4.55
CA THR A 50 32.11 -32.20 -4.90
C THR A 50 31.30 -32.98 -3.86
N GLY A 51 30.67 -34.07 -4.27
CA GLY A 51 29.70 -34.77 -3.42
C GLY A 51 29.34 -36.16 -3.89
N ASN A 52 28.35 -36.79 -3.25
CA ASN A 52 27.91 -38.15 -3.57
C ASN A 52 27.31 -38.28 -4.98
N ALA A 53 26.70 -37.20 -5.51
CA ALA A 53 26.11 -37.18 -6.85
C ALA A 53 27.17 -37.34 -7.97
N PRO A 54 26.89 -38.12 -9.03
CA PRO A 54 27.78 -38.25 -10.19
C PRO A 54 28.08 -36.92 -10.90
N THR A 55 27.12 -35.99 -10.91
CA THR A 55 27.28 -34.64 -11.48
C THR A 55 28.11 -33.69 -10.61
N LEU A 56 28.42 -34.08 -9.36
CA LEU A 56 29.42 -33.43 -8.50
C LEU A 56 30.68 -34.32 -8.33
N GLY A 57 30.94 -35.21 -9.29
CA GLY A 57 32.20 -35.95 -9.38
C GLY A 57 32.35 -37.17 -8.48
N SER A 58 31.32 -37.54 -7.69
CA SER A 58 31.37 -38.66 -6.74
C SER A 58 32.60 -38.60 -5.80
N TRP A 59 32.70 -37.52 -5.03
CA TRP A 59 33.78 -37.20 -4.09
C TRP A 59 35.19 -37.07 -4.69
N LYS A 60 35.30 -36.76 -5.99
CA LYS A 60 36.57 -36.48 -6.67
C LYS A 60 36.65 -34.99 -7.05
N PRO A 61 37.44 -34.15 -6.34
CA PRO A 61 37.55 -32.71 -6.59
C PRO A 61 37.85 -32.34 -8.04
N GLU A 62 38.72 -33.09 -8.73
CA GLU A 62 39.02 -32.93 -10.17
C GLU A 62 37.80 -32.99 -11.08
N LYS A 63 36.72 -33.66 -10.62
CA LYS A 63 35.44 -33.84 -11.31
C LYS A 63 34.28 -33.14 -10.57
N GLY A 64 34.58 -32.35 -9.55
CA GLY A 64 33.62 -31.49 -8.88
C GLY A 64 33.13 -30.37 -9.80
N LEU A 65 32.00 -29.76 -9.44
CA LEU A 65 31.52 -28.55 -10.07
C LEU A 65 32.47 -27.41 -9.71
N LYS A 66 33.17 -26.87 -10.72
CA LYS A 66 33.96 -25.64 -10.56
C LYS A 66 33.04 -24.46 -10.27
N LEU A 67 33.44 -23.63 -9.33
CA LEU A 67 32.75 -22.39 -9.02
C LEU A 67 33.45 -21.23 -9.73
N GLU A 68 32.67 -20.20 -10.06
CA GLU A 68 33.13 -18.99 -10.74
C GLU A 68 32.87 -17.77 -9.85
N THR A 69 33.71 -16.74 -10.01
CA THR A 69 33.61 -15.44 -9.32
C THR A 69 34.01 -14.34 -10.30
N THR A 70 33.60 -13.10 -10.03
CA THR A 70 34.05 -11.91 -10.80
C THR A 70 34.77 -10.92 -9.88
N PRO A 71 35.56 -9.98 -10.41
CA PRO A 71 36.18 -8.92 -9.60
C PRO A 71 35.20 -8.02 -8.83
N GLY A 72 33.90 -8.06 -9.15
CA GLY A 72 32.84 -7.37 -8.38
C GLY A 72 32.12 -8.25 -7.36
N ASP A 73 32.24 -9.58 -7.46
CA ASP A 73 31.59 -10.55 -6.56
C ASP A 73 32.57 -11.13 -5.51
N TYR A 74 33.87 -11.20 -5.82
CA TYR A 74 34.89 -11.78 -4.93
C TYR A 74 34.89 -11.13 -3.54
N PRO A 75 34.91 -11.91 -2.43
CA PRO A 75 35.22 -13.35 -2.32
C PRO A 75 34.03 -14.31 -2.48
N LEU A 76 32.88 -13.90 -3.03
CA LEU A 76 31.77 -14.80 -3.30
C LEU A 76 32.02 -15.64 -4.57
N TRP A 77 31.89 -16.96 -4.44
CA TRP A 77 31.97 -17.93 -5.52
C TRP A 77 30.60 -18.57 -5.75
N GLN A 78 30.25 -18.88 -7.00
CA GLN A 78 28.98 -19.52 -7.35
C GLN A 78 29.11 -20.57 -8.46
N GLY A 79 28.22 -21.56 -8.48
CA GLY A 79 28.17 -22.61 -9.51
C GLY A 79 26.80 -23.27 -9.59
N LYS A 80 26.45 -23.86 -10.73
CA LYS A 80 25.12 -24.46 -10.96
C LYS A 80 25.22 -25.89 -11.49
N VAL A 81 24.37 -26.79 -10.96
CA VAL A 81 24.27 -28.19 -11.37
C VAL A 81 22.82 -28.62 -11.46
N GLN A 82 22.50 -29.57 -12.36
CA GLN A 82 21.21 -30.24 -12.40
C GLN A 82 21.26 -31.57 -11.64
N LEU A 83 20.22 -31.82 -10.83
CA LEU A 83 20.06 -33.00 -9.98
C LEU A 83 18.62 -33.51 -10.05
N HIS A 84 18.43 -34.83 -9.94
CA HIS A 84 17.10 -35.42 -9.86
C HIS A 84 16.37 -34.96 -8.60
N THR A 85 15.09 -34.58 -8.72
CA THR A 85 14.25 -34.17 -7.59
C THR A 85 14.01 -35.31 -6.61
N GLY A 86 14.02 -35.02 -5.31
CA GLY A 86 13.86 -36.00 -4.23
C GLY A 86 15.16 -36.70 -3.80
N PHE A 87 16.25 -36.52 -4.55
CA PHE A 87 17.58 -37.03 -4.21
C PHE A 87 18.15 -36.35 -2.96
N SER A 88 18.83 -37.14 -2.11
CA SER A 88 19.56 -36.68 -0.93
C SER A 88 21.05 -36.51 -1.26
N LEU A 89 21.45 -35.27 -1.50
CA LEU A 89 22.81 -34.88 -1.80
C LEU A 89 23.63 -34.79 -0.51
N GLU A 90 24.83 -35.37 -0.54
CA GLU A 90 25.93 -34.99 0.37
C GLU A 90 27.02 -34.30 -0.45
N TYR A 91 27.62 -33.22 0.08
CA TYR A 91 28.67 -32.46 -0.62
C TYR A 91 29.65 -31.79 0.35
N LYS A 92 30.79 -31.37 -0.20
CA LYS A 92 31.80 -30.49 0.42
C LYS A 92 32.49 -29.62 -0.62
N TYR A 93 33.10 -28.53 -0.15
CA TYR A 93 33.97 -27.65 -0.91
C TYR A 93 35.45 -28.03 -0.78
N ALA A 94 36.23 -27.76 -1.84
CA ALA A 94 37.68 -27.87 -1.83
C ALA A 94 38.35 -26.88 -2.81
N ILE A 95 39.54 -26.41 -2.47
CA ILE A 95 40.42 -25.60 -3.34
C ILE A 95 41.41 -26.54 -4.02
N LEU A 96 41.52 -26.43 -5.35
CA LEU A 96 42.54 -27.08 -6.18
C LEU A 96 43.66 -26.08 -6.49
N ARG A 97 44.91 -26.45 -6.13
CA ARG A 97 46.13 -25.68 -6.46
C ARG A 97 47.23 -26.62 -6.93
N GLU A 98 47.65 -26.51 -8.19
CA GLU A 98 48.77 -27.24 -8.79
C GLU A 98 48.76 -28.78 -8.58
N GLY A 99 47.57 -29.38 -8.39
CA GLY A 99 47.38 -30.81 -8.12
C GLY A 99 47.24 -31.18 -6.64
N HIS A 100 47.40 -30.23 -5.73
CA HIS A 100 47.01 -30.37 -4.32
C HIS A 100 45.55 -29.98 -4.10
N VAL A 101 44.91 -30.63 -3.12
CA VAL A 101 43.52 -30.39 -2.71
C VAL A 101 43.50 -29.96 -1.25
N THR A 102 43.00 -28.75 -0.99
CA THR A 102 42.67 -28.29 0.36
C THR A 102 41.15 -28.38 0.54
N TRP A 103 40.69 -29.24 1.46
CA TRP A 103 39.26 -29.41 1.76
C TRP A 103 38.76 -28.42 2.80
N GLU A 104 37.44 -28.24 2.90
CA GLU A 104 36.87 -27.54 4.06
C GLU A 104 37.02 -28.37 5.36
N GLU A 105 37.67 -27.77 6.35
CA GLU A 105 37.96 -28.34 7.66
C GLU A 105 36.83 -28.10 8.68
N GLY A 106 36.85 -28.83 9.81
CA GLY A 106 35.92 -28.65 10.93
C GLY A 106 34.48 -29.13 10.71
N LEU A 107 34.05 -29.40 9.47
CA LEU A 107 32.66 -29.75 9.13
C LEU A 107 32.47 -31.22 8.74
N VAL A 108 31.28 -31.76 9.02
CA VAL A 108 30.75 -33.01 8.44
C VAL A 108 30.32 -32.75 6.99
N ASN A 109 30.05 -33.79 6.19
CA ASN A 109 29.46 -33.63 4.85
C ASN A 109 28.15 -32.83 4.94
N ARG A 110 28.03 -31.80 4.09
CA ARG A 110 26.82 -30.95 4.02
C ARG A 110 25.71 -31.72 3.33
N THR A 111 24.50 -31.71 3.87
CA THR A 111 23.36 -32.47 3.33
C THR A 111 22.28 -31.57 2.74
N LEU A 112 21.76 -31.89 1.56
CA LEU A 112 20.65 -31.18 0.92
C LEU A 112 19.67 -32.18 0.29
N ARG A 113 18.36 -32.01 0.55
CA ARG A 113 17.32 -32.76 -0.16
C ARG A 113 16.70 -31.91 -1.27
N THR A 114 16.75 -32.41 -2.49
CA THR A 114 16.25 -31.69 -3.67
C THR A 114 14.71 -31.71 -3.74
N SER A 115 14.10 -30.56 -4.08
CA SER A 115 12.66 -30.39 -4.32
C SER A 115 12.38 -30.11 -5.80
N ASN A 116 11.10 -29.89 -6.16
CA ASN A 116 10.71 -29.48 -7.51
C ASN A 116 10.94 -27.98 -7.80
N GLU A 117 11.54 -27.24 -6.87
CA GLU A 117 11.78 -25.80 -6.97
C GLU A 117 13.25 -25.48 -7.26
N LEU A 118 13.53 -24.27 -7.73
CA LEU A 118 14.90 -23.77 -7.91
C LEU A 118 15.55 -23.55 -6.54
N LEU A 119 16.60 -24.31 -6.24
CA LEU A 119 17.31 -24.23 -4.96
C LEU A 119 18.56 -23.36 -5.10
N VAL A 120 18.68 -22.37 -4.22
CA VAL A 120 19.93 -21.61 -4.01
C VAL A 120 20.46 -21.96 -2.63
N VAL A 121 21.63 -22.58 -2.60
CA VAL A 121 22.37 -22.91 -1.39
C VAL A 121 23.35 -21.78 -1.14
N ASN A 122 23.22 -21.09 0.00
CA ASN A 122 24.16 -20.06 0.42
C ASN A 122 24.95 -20.57 1.63
N ASP A 123 26.04 -21.27 1.35
CA ASP A 123 26.96 -21.73 2.39
C ASP A 123 27.82 -20.55 2.89
N GLY A 124 28.25 -20.63 4.15
CA GLY A 124 28.98 -19.56 4.83
C GLY A 124 30.41 -19.34 4.33
N TRP A 125 31.37 -19.29 5.25
CA TRP A 125 32.78 -19.11 4.93
C TRP A 125 33.50 -20.46 4.85
N PHE A 126 34.40 -20.61 3.88
CA PHE A 126 35.31 -21.76 3.81
C PHE A 126 36.14 -21.83 5.11
N ASN A 127 36.16 -23.00 5.77
CA ASN A 127 36.73 -23.22 7.12
C ASN A 127 36.07 -22.44 8.27
N GLY A 128 34.86 -21.90 8.09
CA GLY A 128 34.10 -21.15 9.11
C GLY A 128 33.01 -21.97 9.84
N ILE A 129 32.63 -21.52 11.04
CA ILE A 129 31.66 -22.21 11.92
C ILE A 129 30.23 -22.16 11.34
N ARG A 130 29.48 -23.24 11.66
CA ARG A 130 28.09 -23.51 11.29
C ARG A 130 27.12 -22.33 11.51
N VAL A 131 26.55 -21.84 10.41
CA VAL A 131 25.21 -21.23 10.38
C VAL A 131 24.24 -22.32 9.96
N ASP A 132 23.14 -22.53 10.68
CA ASP A 132 22.10 -23.47 10.25
C ASP A 132 21.29 -22.86 9.09
N VAL A 133 21.59 -23.33 7.88
CA VAL A 133 20.98 -22.83 6.64
C VAL A 133 19.52 -23.30 6.58
N GLN A 134 18.58 -22.40 6.83
CA GLN A 134 17.21 -22.57 6.34
C GLN A 134 17.25 -22.62 4.81
N THR A 135 16.71 -23.69 4.22
CA THR A 135 16.52 -23.77 2.77
C THR A 135 15.32 -22.91 2.38
N THR A 136 15.53 -21.60 2.21
CA THR A 136 14.49 -20.66 1.79
C THR A 136 14.03 -21.00 0.36
N PRO A 137 12.73 -21.28 0.12
CA PRO A 137 12.15 -21.12 -1.22
C PRO A 137 12.36 -19.67 -1.68
N LEU A 138 12.57 -19.43 -2.97
CA LEU A 138 13.03 -18.13 -3.46
C LEU A 138 11.95 -17.02 -3.38
N ASN A 139 11.75 -16.46 -2.19
CA ASN A 139 11.14 -15.16 -1.92
C ASN A 139 12.06 -14.35 -0.99
N ASP A 140 12.01 -13.03 -1.14
CA ASP A 140 12.55 -12.01 -0.23
C ASP A 140 14.07 -12.06 0.08
N ALA A 141 14.87 -11.56 -0.87
CA ALA A 141 16.28 -11.20 -0.65
C ALA A 141 16.77 -10.07 -1.60
N THR A 142 16.17 -8.88 -1.55
CA THR A 142 16.73 -7.67 -2.20
C THR A 142 16.51 -6.40 -1.38
N GLU A 143 17.38 -6.13 -0.40
CA GLU A 143 17.70 -4.75 -0.01
C GLU A 143 19.13 -4.66 0.54
N VAL A 144 19.72 -3.46 0.47
CA VAL A 144 21.04 -3.07 1.03
C VAL A 144 22.30 -3.80 0.49
N ALA A 145 22.61 -3.62 -0.80
CA ALA A 145 23.98 -3.32 -1.26
C ALA A 145 24.02 -2.88 -2.74
N GLY A 146 24.97 -2.01 -3.11
CA GLY A 146 25.50 -1.89 -4.47
C GLY A 146 24.62 -1.21 -5.54
N ASN A 147 24.84 0.08 -5.80
CA ASN A 147 24.46 0.71 -7.06
C ASN A 147 25.36 0.26 -8.23
N ALA A 148 24.85 0.44 -9.46
CA ALA A 148 25.53 0.33 -10.77
C ALA A 148 25.56 -1.06 -11.46
N ALA A 149 25.62 -1.01 -12.81
CA ALA A 149 25.75 -2.12 -13.77
C ALA A 149 24.65 -3.21 -13.77
N GLY A 150 23.56 -2.96 -14.50
CA GLY A 150 22.43 -3.91 -14.65
C GLY A 150 21.72 -3.89 -16.01
N MET A 151 22.47 -3.79 -17.13
CA MET A 151 21.86 -3.91 -18.47
C MET A 151 21.42 -5.34 -18.76
N ALA A 152 20.10 -5.58 -18.85
CA ALA A 152 19.56 -6.83 -19.35
C ALA A 152 19.99 -7.08 -20.81
N LYS A 153 20.79 -8.13 -21.04
CA LYS A 153 21.05 -8.66 -22.38
C LYS A 153 19.81 -9.40 -22.89
N PRO A 154 19.33 -9.16 -24.12
CA PRO A 154 18.24 -9.93 -24.69
C PRO A 154 18.74 -11.33 -25.09
N GLY A 155 18.37 -12.35 -24.32
CA GLY A 155 18.81 -13.73 -24.51
C GLY A 155 17.86 -14.73 -23.86
N GLY A 156 16.64 -14.83 -24.40
CA GLY A 156 15.65 -15.85 -24.03
C GLY A 156 15.12 -16.53 -25.29
N SER A 157 14.96 -17.84 -25.25
CA SER A 157 14.58 -18.69 -26.39
C SER A 157 13.10 -18.49 -26.76
N ALA A 158 12.75 -18.76 -28.02
CA ALA A 158 11.36 -18.66 -28.49
C ALA A 158 10.40 -19.70 -27.85
N GLU A 159 10.91 -20.61 -27.01
CA GLU A 159 10.13 -21.63 -26.32
C GLU A 159 9.74 -21.23 -24.90
N ASP A 160 10.57 -20.43 -24.20
CA ASP A 160 10.28 -19.92 -22.85
C ASP A 160 9.03 -19.04 -22.80
N VAL A 161 8.71 -18.39 -23.93
CA VAL A 161 7.48 -17.59 -24.13
C VAL A 161 6.20 -18.43 -23.99
N LYS A 162 6.27 -19.77 -24.11
CA LYS A 162 5.13 -20.67 -23.85
C LYS A 162 4.98 -21.07 -22.37
N ALA A 163 6.00 -20.88 -21.53
CA ALA A 163 5.96 -21.32 -20.13
C ALA A 163 5.07 -20.42 -19.24
N MET A 164 4.99 -19.12 -19.54
CA MET A 164 3.91 -18.25 -19.03
C MET A 164 2.63 -18.35 -19.90
N GLY A 165 2.29 -19.57 -20.34
CA GLY A 165 1.11 -19.92 -21.12
C GLY A 165 -0.21 -19.84 -20.36
N GLY A 166 -0.37 -18.89 -19.44
CA GLY A 166 -1.69 -18.42 -19.05
C GLY A 166 -2.39 -17.91 -20.32
N LYS A 167 -3.55 -18.49 -20.67
CA LYS A 167 -4.23 -18.18 -21.93
C LYS A 167 -4.45 -16.68 -22.05
N ALA A 168 -4.13 -16.11 -23.21
CA ALA A 168 -4.65 -14.81 -23.62
C ALA A 168 -6.16 -14.96 -23.92
N GLY A 169 -6.96 -14.99 -22.86
CA GLY A 169 -8.40 -15.20 -22.87
C GLY A 169 -9.01 -14.80 -21.53
N ASP A 170 -10.18 -14.20 -21.58
CA ASP A 170 -11.03 -13.84 -20.44
C ASP A 170 -10.40 -12.93 -19.38
N VAL A 171 -9.92 -11.75 -19.81
CA VAL A 171 -10.31 -10.53 -19.06
C VAL A 171 -11.83 -10.41 -19.22
N PRO A 172 -12.64 -10.52 -18.16
CA PRO A 172 -14.09 -10.53 -18.31
C PRO A 172 -14.60 -9.21 -18.91
N ASN A 173 -15.57 -9.29 -19.82
CA ASN A 173 -16.10 -8.13 -20.55
C ASN A 173 -17.07 -7.30 -19.68
N PHE A 174 -16.55 -6.67 -18.63
CA PHE A 174 -17.27 -5.71 -17.79
C PHE A 174 -17.24 -4.30 -18.38
N GLY A 175 -18.29 -3.51 -18.15
CA GLY A 175 -18.28 -2.09 -18.50
C GLY A 175 -17.39 -1.28 -17.56
N VAL A 176 -16.80 -0.20 -18.07
CA VAL A 176 -15.97 0.71 -17.29
C VAL A 176 -16.49 2.14 -17.44
N VAL A 177 -16.78 2.76 -16.30
CA VAL A 177 -17.14 4.18 -16.18
C VAL A 177 -15.88 4.93 -15.79
N ILE A 178 -15.28 5.64 -16.75
CA ILE A 178 -14.09 6.47 -16.56
C ILE A 178 -14.54 7.86 -16.10
N VAL A 179 -14.05 8.32 -14.95
CA VAL A 179 -14.36 9.64 -14.37
C VAL A 179 -13.11 10.51 -14.41
N ALA A 180 -13.16 11.62 -15.13
CA ALA A 180 -12.05 12.58 -15.27
C ALA A 180 -12.60 14.01 -15.30
N SER A 181 -11.79 15.01 -14.94
CA SER A 181 -12.17 16.43 -14.91
C SER A 181 -12.84 16.91 -16.20
N LEU A 182 -12.25 16.56 -17.34
CA LEU A 182 -12.75 16.86 -18.68
C LEU A 182 -13.12 15.60 -19.46
N LEU A 183 -14.19 15.67 -20.24
CA LEU A 183 -14.51 14.69 -21.27
C LEU A 183 -13.37 14.57 -22.30
N PRO A 184 -13.21 13.41 -22.96
CA PRO A 184 -12.18 13.17 -23.99
C PRO A 184 -12.46 13.88 -25.33
N LEU A 185 -13.24 14.96 -25.31
CA LEU A 185 -13.80 15.63 -26.48
C LEU A 185 -13.52 17.13 -26.45
N LYS A 186 -13.24 17.70 -27.63
CA LYS A 186 -13.25 19.15 -27.86
C LYS A 186 -14.66 19.54 -28.34
N ALA A 187 -15.26 20.52 -27.68
CA ALA A 187 -16.51 21.13 -28.13
C ALA A 187 -16.22 22.37 -29.00
N SER A 188 -17.03 22.58 -30.03
CA SER A 188 -17.06 23.80 -30.84
C SER A 188 -18.50 24.19 -31.17
N ARG A 189 -18.72 25.47 -31.47
CA ARG A 189 -20.05 25.99 -31.82
C ARG A 189 -20.00 26.67 -33.19
N GLU A 190 -20.62 26.06 -34.19
CA GLU A 190 -20.65 26.54 -35.58
C GLU A 190 -22.10 26.68 -36.05
N GLY A 191 -22.42 27.80 -36.72
CA GLY A 191 -23.78 28.07 -37.20
C GLY A 191 -24.85 28.06 -36.10
N GLY A 192 -24.46 28.32 -34.86
CA GLY A 192 -25.31 28.20 -33.67
C GLY A 192 -25.38 26.78 -33.07
N THR A 193 -24.92 25.75 -33.79
CA THR A 193 -25.01 24.33 -33.39
C THR A 193 -23.74 23.82 -32.70
N TRP A 194 -23.90 22.90 -31.75
CA TRP A 194 -22.79 22.21 -31.08
C TRP A 194 -22.22 21.06 -31.92
N GLN A 195 -20.91 21.08 -32.13
CA GLN A 195 -20.10 20.01 -32.69
C GLN A 195 -19.10 19.48 -31.64
N PHE A 196 -18.69 18.22 -31.80
CA PHE A 196 -17.79 17.54 -30.87
C PHE A 196 -16.80 16.62 -31.63
N GLU A 197 -15.52 16.71 -31.28
CA GLU A 197 -14.44 15.90 -31.85
C GLU A 197 -13.58 15.24 -30.75
N TRP A 198 -12.90 14.13 -31.05
CA TRP A 198 -12.01 13.46 -30.09
C TRP A 198 -10.71 14.26 -29.85
N ASP A 199 -10.48 14.68 -28.60
CA ASP A 199 -9.31 15.47 -28.22
C ASP A 199 -8.18 14.57 -27.70
N TYR A 200 -7.48 13.90 -28.61
CA TYR A 200 -6.37 12.97 -28.33
C TYR A 200 -5.18 13.58 -27.58
N SER A 201 -5.18 14.89 -27.30
CA SER A 201 -4.24 15.50 -26.36
C SER A 201 -4.51 15.06 -24.91
N ARG A 202 -5.78 14.84 -24.55
CA ARG A 202 -6.25 14.46 -23.21
C ARG A 202 -6.03 12.99 -22.91
N ALA A 203 -5.70 12.66 -21.66
CA ALA A 203 -5.49 11.28 -21.22
C ALA A 203 -6.69 10.37 -21.52
N GLY A 204 -7.91 10.79 -21.20
CA GLY A 204 -9.15 10.02 -21.47
C GLY A 204 -9.36 9.67 -22.95
N ALA A 205 -8.90 10.51 -23.87
CA ALA A 205 -8.99 10.28 -25.31
C ALA A 205 -7.89 9.34 -25.81
N LYS A 206 -6.68 9.37 -25.21
CA LYS A 206 -5.64 8.37 -25.47
C LYS A 206 -6.09 6.97 -25.02
N LEU A 207 -6.85 6.88 -23.93
CA LEU A 207 -7.50 5.65 -23.48
C LEU A 207 -8.65 5.17 -24.39
N SER A 208 -9.13 6.01 -25.32
CA SER A 208 -10.26 5.66 -26.18
C SER A 208 -9.84 4.73 -27.31
N ASN A 209 -10.54 3.61 -27.39
CA ASN A 209 -10.34 2.56 -28.38
C ASN A 209 -11.73 2.07 -28.80
N PRO A 210 -12.12 2.11 -30.09
CA PRO A 210 -13.46 1.72 -30.55
C PRO A 210 -13.88 0.30 -30.17
N LYS A 211 -12.93 -0.58 -29.85
CA LYS A 211 -13.18 -1.97 -29.42
C LYS A 211 -13.57 -2.11 -27.94
N ARG A 212 -13.47 -1.03 -27.13
CA ARG A 212 -13.77 -1.06 -25.68
C ARG A 212 -15.16 -0.53 -25.35
N ASN A 213 -15.81 -1.16 -24.37
CA ASN A 213 -17.07 -0.71 -23.80
C ASN A 213 -16.87 0.32 -22.67
N PHE A 214 -16.13 1.39 -22.99
CA PHE A 214 -15.88 2.50 -22.07
C PHE A 214 -17.00 3.54 -22.14
N LYS A 215 -17.31 4.12 -20.97
CA LYS A 215 -18.30 5.18 -20.75
C LYS A 215 -17.56 6.31 -20.05
N TYR A 216 -17.62 7.52 -20.56
CA TYR A 216 -16.84 8.66 -20.03
C TYR A 216 -17.72 9.62 -19.26
N VAL A 217 -17.31 10.00 -18.05
CA VAL A 217 -17.99 10.97 -17.20
C VAL A 217 -17.01 12.11 -16.92
N GLY A 218 -17.45 13.33 -17.20
CA GLY A 218 -16.63 14.52 -17.01
C GLY A 218 -17.35 15.77 -17.50
N TRP A 219 -16.74 16.94 -17.30
CA TRP A 219 -17.27 18.20 -17.83
C TRP A 219 -16.93 18.37 -19.31
N VAL A 220 -17.80 19.05 -20.06
CA VAL A 220 -17.64 19.31 -21.51
C VAL A 220 -16.45 20.25 -21.79
N GLY A 221 -16.02 21.05 -20.79
CA GLY A 221 -15.06 22.13 -20.98
C GLY A 221 -15.67 23.41 -21.56
N VAL A 222 -17.01 23.50 -21.55
CA VAL A 222 -17.77 24.70 -21.90
C VAL A 222 -18.98 24.80 -20.97
N GLU A 223 -19.44 26.02 -20.71
CA GLU A 223 -20.78 26.25 -20.17
C GLU A 223 -21.83 25.96 -21.27
N VAL A 224 -22.92 25.29 -20.89
CA VAL A 224 -24.04 24.98 -21.78
C VAL A 224 -25.31 25.46 -21.11
N ALA A 225 -26.05 26.36 -21.76
CA ALA A 225 -27.28 26.93 -21.24
C ALA A 225 -28.28 25.80 -20.90
N PRO A 226 -29.05 25.87 -19.78
CA PRO A 226 -29.93 24.79 -19.35
C PRO A 226 -30.88 24.26 -20.43
N GLU A 227 -31.36 25.14 -21.30
CA GLU A 227 -32.22 24.84 -22.46
C GLU A 227 -31.56 23.94 -23.52
N GLU A 228 -30.23 23.96 -23.63
CA GLU A 228 -29.44 23.18 -24.59
C GLU A 228 -28.86 21.88 -23.98
N GLN A 229 -28.94 21.70 -22.66
CA GLN A 229 -28.22 20.62 -21.95
C GLN A 229 -28.71 19.22 -22.31
N ASP A 230 -30.01 19.03 -22.53
CA ASP A 230 -30.58 17.71 -22.86
C ASP A 230 -30.19 17.31 -24.29
N ASP A 231 -30.28 18.24 -25.24
CA ASP A 231 -29.85 18.11 -26.64
C ASP A 231 -28.35 17.75 -26.73
N VAL A 232 -27.51 18.43 -25.94
CA VAL A 232 -26.07 18.13 -25.83
C VAL A 232 -25.83 16.77 -25.18
N ARG A 233 -26.58 16.42 -24.14
CA ARG A 233 -26.45 15.11 -23.44
C ARG A 233 -26.79 13.95 -24.37
N GLU A 234 -27.88 14.03 -25.14
CA GLU A 234 -28.25 12.97 -26.08
C GLU A 234 -27.18 12.79 -27.17
N ARG A 235 -26.69 13.89 -27.76
CA ARG A 235 -25.62 13.85 -28.79
C ARG A 235 -24.32 13.23 -28.26
N LEU A 236 -23.94 13.55 -27.02
CA LEU A 236 -22.71 13.04 -26.39
C LEU A 236 -22.82 11.55 -26.01
N ILE A 237 -23.96 11.12 -25.46
CA ILE A 237 -24.19 9.71 -25.10
C ILE A 237 -24.29 8.85 -26.37
N SER A 238 -25.11 9.25 -27.34
CA SER A 238 -25.40 8.45 -28.54
C SER A 238 -24.18 8.26 -29.46
N LYS A 239 -23.37 9.30 -29.68
CA LYS A 239 -22.21 9.24 -30.59
C LYS A 239 -20.91 8.82 -29.90
N PHE A 240 -20.70 9.19 -28.64
CA PHE A 240 -19.39 9.09 -27.98
C PHE A 240 -19.40 8.29 -26.67
N ARG A 241 -20.57 7.86 -26.16
CA ARG A 241 -20.73 7.30 -24.80
C ARG A 241 -20.17 8.23 -23.71
N CYS A 242 -20.28 9.52 -23.95
CA CYS A 242 -19.86 10.59 -23.04
C CYS A 242 -21.07 11.13 -22.28
N TYR A 243 -20.98 11.14 -20.97
CA TYR A 243 -22.00 11.56 -20.02
C TYR A 243 -21.56 12.90 -19.40
N PRO A 244 -22.05 14.04 -19.91
CA PRO A 244 -21.62 15.36 -19.45
C PRO A 244 -22.07 15.66 -18.03
N VAL A 245 -21.13 16.08 -17.18
CA VAL A 245 -21.42 16.85 -15.98
C VAL A 245 -21.44 18.33 -16.37
N PHE A 246 -22.61 18.95 -16.33
CA PHE A 246 -22.72 20.40 -16.56
C PHE A 246 -22.37 21.16 -15.28
N LEU A 247 -21.56 22.21 -15.43
CA LEU A 247 -21.11 23.09 -14.36
C LEU A 247 -21.33 24.55 -14.78
N ASP A 248 -21.64 25.40 -13.81
CA ASP A 248 -21.53 26.86 -13.96
C ASP A 248 -20.05 27.25 -14.18
N HIS A 249 -19.84 28.30 -14.97
CA HIS A 249 -18.52 28.87 -15.27
C HIS A 249 -17.74 29.21 -14.00
N ASN A 250 -18.37 29.86 -13.02
CA ASN A 250 -17.69 30.33 -11.82
C ASN A 250 -17.27 29.16 -10.92
N LEU A 251 -18.16 28.17 -10.76
CA LEU A 251 -17.84 26.93 -10.03
C LEU A 251 -16.70 26.15 -10.71
N ALA A 252 -16.71 26.02 -12.04
CA ALA A 252 -15.66 25.33 -12.78
C ALA A 252 -14.31 26.08 -12.68
N TYR A 253 -14.31 27.42 -12.79
CA TYR A 253 -13.13 28.27 -12.62
C TYR A 253 -12.53 28.14 -11.21
N ASN A 254 -13.37 28.26 -10.16
CA ASN A 254 -12.92 28.18 -8.77
C ASN A 254 -12.32 26.80 -8.44
N VAL A 255 -12.85 25.73 -9.01
CA VAL A 255 -12.38 24.37 -8.74
C VAL A 255 -11.17 23.99 -9.59
N PHE A 256 -11.21 24.17 -10.92
CA PHE A 256 -10.13 23.69 -11.79
C PHE A 256 -8.96 24.67 -11.90
N ASP A 257 -9.20 25.95 -12.14
CA ASP A 257 -8.13 26.94 -12.31
C ASP A 257 -7.61 27.51 -10.99
N VAL A 258 -8.50 27.80 -10.03
CA VAL A 258 -8.08 28.34 -8.73
C VAL A 258 -7.65 27.22 -7.78
N PHE A 259 -8.52 26.29 -7.38
CA PHE A 259 -8.14 25.26 -6.41
C PHE A 259 -7.14 24.24 -6.99
N CYS A 260 -7.41 23.66 -8.16
CA CYS A 260 -6.53 22.63 -8.72
C CYS A 260 -5.23 23.23 -9.29
N GLN A 261 -5.25 24.26 -10.14
CA GLN A 261 -3.99 24.82 -10.69
C GLN A 261 -3.25 25.80 -9.77
N SER A 262 -3.90 26.51 -8.83
CA SER A 262 -3.21 27.49 -7.97
C SER A 262 -2.91 27.02 -6.54
N ILE A 263 -3.43 25.86 -6.10
CA ILE A 263 -3.13 25.28 -4.78
C ILE A 263 -2.62 23.84 -4.88
N LEU A 264 -3.34 22.93 -5.54
CA LEU A 264 -2.93 21.51 -5.60
C LEU A 264 -1.72 21.28 -6.52
N SER A 265 -1.79 21.74 -7.77
CA SER A 265 -0.76 21.51 -8.80
C SER A 265 0.64 22.00 -8.39
N PRO A 266 0.83 23.18 -7.77
CA PRO A 266 2.13 23.62 -7.27
C PRO A 266 2.67 22.67 -6.18
N VAL A 267 1.86 22.34 -5.17
CA VAL A 267 2.25 21.44 -4.07
C VAL A 267 2.65 20.05 -4.60
N PHE A 268 1.90 19.52 -5.56
CA PHE A 268 2.21 18.25 -6.24
C PHE A 268 3.54 18.32 -7.03
N HIS A 269 3.81 19.43 -7.72
CA HIS A 269 5.11 19.71 -8.35
C HIS A 269 6.19 20.22 -7.36
N HIS A 270 5.97 20.08 -6.04
CA HIS A 270 6.87 20.49 -4.96
C HIS A 270 7.21 22.00 -4.92
N ILE A 271 6.39 22.84 -5.56
CA ILE A 271 6.46 24.30 -5.46
C ILE A 271 5.65 24.73 -4.23
N ILE A 272 6.32 25.36 -3.27
CA ILE A 272 5.68 26.07 -2.15
C ILE A 272 5.88 27.57 -2.39
N GLU A 273 4.90 28.23 -3.01
CA GLU A 273 4.85 29.69 -3.05
C GLU A 273 4.36 30.23 -1.70
N LEU A 274 5.07 31.20 -1.12
CA LEU A 274 4.57 31.98 0.01
C LEU A 274 3.49 32.94 -0.51
N ALA A 275 2.22 32.54 -0.37
CA ALA A 275 1.09 33.31 -0.84
C ALA A 275 0.84 34.56 0.03
N GLU A 276 0.84 35.74 -0.60
CA GLU A 276 0.21 36.94 -0.03
C GLU A 276 -1.28 36.69 0.24
N GLU A 277 -1.86 37.34 1.25
CA GLU A 277 -3.28 37.14 1.65
C GLU A 277 -4.29 37.42 0.51
N SER A 278 -3.90 38.32 -0.40
CA SER A 278 -4.62 38.71 -1.62
C SER A 278 -4.55 37.66 -2.76
N SER A 279 -3.58 36.74 -2.72
CA SER A 279 -3.25 35.86 -3.83
C SER A 279 -4.30 34.78 -4.08
N GLU A 280 -4.49 34.40 -5.35
CA GLU A 280 -5.26 33.19 -5.71
C GLU A 280 -4.70 31.92 -5.05
N SER A 281 -3.39 31.87 -4.74
CA SER A 281 -2.75 30.73 -4.05
C SER A 281 -3.02 30.66 -2.54
N CYS A 282 -3.68 31.65 -1.93
CA CYS A 282 -3.99 31.67 -0.49
C CYS A 282 -5.10 30.66 -0.14
N TRP A 283 -4.97 29.96 1.00
CA TRP A 283 -5.95 28.96 1.43
C TRP A 283 -7.28 29.59 1.87
N LYS A 284 -8.41 29.07 1.34
CA LYS A 284 -9.77 29.50 1.71
C LYS A 284 -10.70 28.29 1.75
N TRP A 285 -11.49 28.15 2.82
CA TRP A 285 -12.39 27.00 3.02
C TRP A 285 -13.52 26.92 1.98
N ASP A 286 -13.99 28.06 1.47
CA ASP A 286 -15.04 28.08 0.44
C ASP A 286 -14.66 27.28 -0.81
N ARG A 287 -13.39 27.41 -1.24
CA ARG A 287 -12.82 26.69 -2.40
C ARG A 287 -12.72 25.19 -2.18
N TRP A 288 -12.44 24.77 -0.95
CA TRP A 288 -12.51 23.35 -0.56
C TRP A 288 -13.95 22.84 -0.67
N HIS A 289 -14.92 23.59 -0.15
CA HIS A 289 -16.33 23.22 -0.26
C HIS A 289 -16.86 23.26 -1.71
N GLU A 290 -16.27 24.04 -2.60
CA GLU A 290 -16.53 23.96 -4.05
C GLU A 290 -15.94 22.70 -4.69
N TYR A 291 -14.69 22.35 -4.34
CA TYR A 291 -14.04 21.10 -4.78
C TYR A 291 -14.80 19.85 -4.30
N GLU A 292 -15.29 19.85 -3.05
CA GLU A 292 -16.21 18.85 -2.50
C GLU A 292 -17.51 18.74 -3.32
N LYS A 293 -18.19 19.86 -3.59
CA LYS A 293 -19.43 19.89 -4.41
C LYS A 293 -19.21 19.30 -5.80
N VAL A 294 -18.14 19.69 -6.49
CA VAL A 294 -17.83 19.20 -7.85
C VAL A 294 -17.49 17.71 -7.82
N ASN A 295 -16.62 17.25 -6.92
CA ASN A 295 -16.30 15.82 -6.78
C ASN A 295 -17.55 14.98 -6.46
N LYS A 296 -18.47 15.50 -5.63
CA LYS A 296 -19.76 14.87 -5.38
C LYS A 296 -20.60 14.80 -6.65
N HIS A 297 -20.74 15.88 -7.41
CA HIS A 297 -21.50 15.88 -8.66
C HIS A 297 -20.96 14.88 -9.70
N PHE A 298 -19.64 14.70 -9.77
CA PHE A 298 -19.00 13.73 -10.66
C PHE A 298 -19.24 12.28 -10.21
N SER A 299 -19.13 11.98 -8.91
CA SER A 299 -19.50 10.67 -8.34
C SER A 299 -20.99 10.36 -8.54
N ASP A 300 -21.85 11.37 -8.34
CA ASP A 300 -23.29 11.28 -8.53
C ASP A 300 -23.63 10.92 -10.00
N ALA A 301 -23.06 11.63 -10.97
CA ALA A 301 -23.24 11.35 -12.38
C ALA A 301 -22.65 9.98 -12.82
N ALA A 302 -21.52 9.57 -12.22
CA ALA A 302 -20.87 8.29 -12.51
C ALA A 302 -21.64 7.06 -11.99
N LEU A 303 -22.53 7.24 -11.01
CA LEU A 303 -23.37 6.18 -10.44
C LEU A 303 -24.82 6.20 -10.92
N THR A 304 -25.24 7.18 -11.73
CA THR A 304 -26.60 7.20 -12.31
C THR A 304 -26.85 5.91 -13.13
N PRO A 305 -27.88 5.11 -12.82
CA PRO A 305 -28.16 3.87 -13.52
C PRO A 305 -28.47 4.05 -15.01
N VAL A 306 -28.12 3.06 -15.84
CA VAL A 306 -28.51 3.00 -17.27
C VAL A 306 -30.04 3.08 -17.46
N SER A 307 -30.83 2.54 -16.51
CA SER A 307 -32.30 2.64 -16.52
C SER A 307 -32.83 4.07 -16.30
N GLN A 308 -31.98 5.00 -15.88
CA GLN A 308 -32.26 6.44 -15.74
C GLN A 308 -31.48 7.27 -16.78
N GLY A 309 -30.97 6.64 -17.85
CA GLY A 309 -30.16 7.30 -18.88
C GLY A 309 -28.71 7.59 -18.48
N GLY A 310 -28.25 7.08 -17.34
CA GLY A 310 -26.88 7.26 -16.85
C GLY A 310 -25.88 6.22 -17.36
N PRO A 311 -24.61 6.28 -16.92
CA PRO A 311 -23.58 5.35 -17.34
C PRO A 311 -23.63 4.00 -16.62
N TYR A 312 -24.09 3.93 -15.36
CA TYR A 312 -23.76 2.81 -14.48
C TYR A 312 -24.64 1.57 -14.71
N ALA A 313 -24.02 0.44 -15.04
CA ALA A 313 -24.66 -0.88 -15.03
C ALA A 313 -24.19 -1.71 -13.82
N ALA A 314 -25.06 -2.60 -13.33
CA ALA A 314 -24.75 -3.45 -12.18
C ALA A 314 -23.57 -4.38 -12.49
N GLY A 315 -22.44 -4.17 -11.81
CA GLY A 315 -21.21 -4.94 -12.03
C GLY A 315 -20.17 -4.25 -12.93
N ASP A 316 -20.38 -3.00 -13.34
CA ASP A 316 -19.35 -2.15 -13.96
C ASP A 316 -18.17 -1.86 -13.00
N ARG A 317 -17.11 -1.23 -13.51
CA ARG A 317 -16.00 -0.66 -12.73
C ARG A 317 -16.01 0.87 -12.83
N VAL A 318 -15.77 1.55 -11.71
CA VAL A 318 -15.51 2.99 -11.70
C VAL A 318 -14.01 3.19 -11.75
N TRP A 319 -13.51 3.98 -12.70
CA TRP A 319 -12.09 4.28 -12.85
C TRP A 319 -11.89 5.79 -12.84
N VAL A 320 -11.37 6.30 -11.72
CA VAL A 320 -11.16 7.73 -11.48
C VAL A 320 -9.76 8.13 -11.94
N ILE A 321 -9.65 9.26 -12.64
CA ILE A 321 -8.41 9.77 -13.23
C ILE A 321 -8.04 11.11 -12.61
N ASP A 322 -6.81 11.15 -12.08
CA ASP A 322 -6.02 12.28 -11.61
C ASP A 322 -6.62 13.19 -10.52
N TYR A 323 -5.79 14.13 -10.06
CA TYR A 323 -5.94 14.79 -8.77
C TYR A 323 -7.11 15.77 -8.63
N GLU A 324 -7.76 16.18 -9.72
CA GLU A 324 -8.99 16.97 -9.63
C GLU A 324 -10.15 16.16 -9.03
N MET A 325 -10.06 14.82 -9.06
CA MET A 325 -11.14 13.88 -8.72
C MET A 325 -10.86 13.03 -7.46
N MET A 326 -9.96 13.45 -6.56
CA MET A 326 -9.51 12.66 -5.39
C MET A 326 -10.63 12.30 -4.40
N LEU A 327 -11.76 13.03 -4.38
CA LEU A 327 -12.90 12.73 -3.49
C LEU A 327 -13.97 11.86 -4.15
N VAL A 328 -13.91 11.62 -5.47
CA VAL A 328 -14.85 10.73 -6.16
C VAL A 328 -14.89 9.32 -5.56
N PRO A 329 -13.77 8.64 -5.20
CA PRO A 329 -13.84 7.31 -4.59
C PRO A 329 -14.65 7.31 -3.28
N HIS A 330 -14.44 8.31 -2.42
CA HIS A 330 -15.14 8.47 -1.15
C HIS A 330 -16.66 8.60 -1.33
N TYR A 331 -17.12 9.51 -2.19
CA TYR A 331 -18.55 9.66 -2.49
C TYR A 331 -19.13 8.41 -3.17
N THR A 332 -18.33 7.71 -3.98
CA THR A 332 -18.74 6.50 -4.69
C THR A 332 -18.99 5.33 -3.73
N VAL A 333 -18.07 5.05 -2.79
CA VAL A 333 -18.29 4.03 -1.74
C VAL A 333 -19.50 4.41 -0.86
N ARG A 334 -19.72 5.71 -0.59
CA ARG A 334 -20.87 6.16 0.19
C ARG A 334 -22.23 5.86 -0.44
N LYS A 335 -22.34 6.01 -1.76
CA LYS A 335 -23.58 5.68 -2.49
C LYS A 335 -23.70 4.20 -2.83
N MET A 336 -22.57 3.54 -3.07
CA MET A 336 -22.55 2.15 -3.50
C MET A 336 -21.31 1.42 -2.96
N PRO A 337 -21.35 0.84 -1.74
CA PRO A 337 -20.23 0.08 -1.18
C PRO A 337 -19.84 -1.16 -2.00
N SER A 338 -20.75 -1.64 -2.86
CA SER A 338 -20.53 -2.73 -3.82
C SER A 338 -19.80 -2.29 -5.10
N ALA A 339 -19.68 -0.99 -5.39
CA ALA A 339 -18.93 -0.48 -6.53
C ALA A 339 -17.44 -0.76 -6.34
N THR A 340 -16.77 -1.21 -7.41
CA THR A 340 -15.34 -1.49 -7.43
C THR A 340 -14.61 -0.34 -8.10
N ILE A 341 -13.59 0.21 -7.43
CA ILE A 341 -13.03 1.53 -7.75
C ILE A 341 -11.53 1.43 -7.99
N GLY A 342 -11.08 1.78 -9.21
CA GLY A 342 -9.69 2.10 -9.48
C GLY A 342 -9.46 3.62 -9.46
N PHE A 343 -8.32 4.07 -8.96
CA PHE A 343 -7.85 5.44 -9.06
C PHE A 343 -6.48 5.47 -9.76
N SER A 344 -6.29 6.35 -10.74
CA SER A 344 -4.99 6.57 -11.39
C SER A 344 -4.50 8.00 -11.20
N PHE A 345 -3.43 8.16 -10.43
CA PHE A 345 -2.75 9.44 -10.21
C PHE A 345 -1.66 9.59 -11.28
N LEU A 346 -1.85 10.52 -12.22
CA LEU A 346 -0.99 10.72 -13.40
C LEU A 346 -0.09 11.96 -13.25
N SER A 347 -0.40 12.83 -12.29
CA SER A 347 0.47 13.92 -11.84
C SER A 347 1.59 13.43 -10.90
N VAL A 348 2.47 14.35 -10.49
CA VAL A 348 3.55 14.08 -9.53
C VAL A 348 2.96 13.96 -8.12
N PHE A 349 3.24 12.88 -7.37
CA PHE A 349 2.87 12.84 -5.95
C PHE A 349 4.04 13.33 -5.06
N PRO A 350 3.81 14.27 -4.12
CA PRO A 350 4.88 14.98 -3.43
C PRO A 350 5.32 14.35 -2.11
N SER A 351 6.54 14.70 -1.69
CA SER A 351 7.09 14.28 -0.40
C SER A 351 6.19 14.66 0.78
N THR A 352 6.30 13.92 1.88
CA THR A 352 5.55 14.13 3.13
C THR A 352 5.68 15.53 3.70
N GLU A 353 6.80 16.21 3.45
CA GLU A 353 7.05 17.57 3.93
C GLU A 353 6.21 18.59 3.17
N VAL A 354 6.18 18.47 1.83
CA VAL A 354 5.41 19.38 0.98
C VAL A 354 3.91 19.07 1.05
N PHE A 355 3.52 17.79 1.06
CA PHE A 355 2.11 17.39 1.21
C PHE A 355 1.50 17.88 2.54
N ARG A 356 2.31 18.03 3.60
CA ARG A 356 1.87 18.55 4.90
C ARG A 356 1.45 20.02 4.90
N VAL A 357 1.82 20.80 3.88
CA VAL A 357 1.38 22.19 3.71
C VAL A 357 -0.14 22.28 3.49
N LEU A 358 -0.77 21.25 2.90
CA LEU A 358 -2.21 21.20 2.69
C LEU A 358 -2.96 21.10 4.04
N PRO A 359 -3.92 21.99 4.34
CA PRO A 359 -4.77 21.85 5.54
C PRO A 359 -5.62 20.58 5.50
N VAL A 360 -6.12 20.23 4.31
CA VAL A 360 -7.02 19.07 4.03
C VAL A 360 -6.27 17.77 3.66
N ARG A 361 -5.01 17.66 4.08
CA ARG A 361 -4.11 16.53 3.78
C ARG A 361 -4.65 15.18 4.24
N ILE A 362 -5.43 15.13 5.32
CA ILE A 362 -5.98 13.88 5.88
C ILE A 362 -7.19 13.44 5.03
N GLU A 363 -8.07 14.38 4.73
CA GLU A 363 -9.29 14.22 3.95
C GLU A 363 -8.97 13.70 2.54
N LEU A 364 -7.96 14.28 1.89
CA LEU A 364 -7.48 13.84 0.58
C LEU A 364 -6.90 12.41 0.58
N LEU A 365 -6.13 12.02 1.61
CA LEU A 365 -5.58 10.66 1.71
C LEU A 365 -6.66 9.64 2.02
N CYS A 366 -7.52 9.90 3.01
CA CYS A 366 -8.63 9.02 3.37
C CYS A 366 -9.60 8.82 2.20
N ALA A 367 -9.79 9.85 1.36
CA ALA A 367 -10.61 9.73 0.16
C ALA A 367 -9.95 8.92 -0.96
N LEU A 368 -8.65 9.11 -1.23
CA LEU A 368 -7.91 8.23 -2.15
C LEU A 368 -7.96 6.76 -1.68
N LEU A 369 -7.75 6.52 -0.39
CA LEU A 369 -7.81 5.19 0.22
C LEU A 369 -9.21 4.55 0.19
N CYS A 370 -10.25 5.25 -0.27
CA CYS A 370 -11.56 4.63 -0.58
C CYS A 370 -11.56 3.85 -1.91
N ALA A 371 -10.52 3.94 -2.75
CA ALA A 371 -10.36 3.09 -3.93
C ALA A 371 -9.86 1.67 -3.56
N ASP A 372 -10.22 0.65 -4.35
CA ASP A 372 -9.70 -0.72 -4.22
C ASP A 372 -8.26 -0.83 -4.77
N LEU A 373 -7.95 -0.08 -5.84
CA LEU A 373 -6.63 0.04 -6.44
C LEU A 373 -6.26 1.52 -6.62
N ILE A 374 -5.05 1.91 -6.23
CA ILE A 374 -4.44 3.20 -6.56
C ILE A 374 -3.21 2.95 -7.44
N SER A 375 -3.12 3.55 -8.62
CA SER A 375 -1.98 3.42 -9.53
C SER A 375 -1.21 4.72 -9.70
N PHE A 376 0.12 4.66 -9.66
CA PHE A 376 1.04 5.75 -9.97
C PHE A 376 1.93 5.39 -11.16
N ASP A 377 2.32 6.39 -11.96
CA ASP A 377 3.28 6.20 -13.06
C ASP A 377 4.65 5.70 -12.57
N LEU A 378 5.14 6.24 -11.45
CA LEU A 378 6.43 5.91 -10.84
C LEU A 378 6.31 5.40 -9.40
N PHE A 379 7.19 4.47 -9.04
CA PHE A 379 7.35 4.02 -7.65
C PHE A 379 7.79 5.13 -6.69
N GLU A 380 8.49 6.16 -7.16
CA GLU A 380 8.84 7.34 -6.34
C GLU A 380 7.58 8.04 -5.80
N TYR A 381 6.59 8.25 -6.65
CA TYR A 381 5.32 8.91 -6.31
C TYR A 381 4.49 8.00 -5.39
N ALA A 382 4.44 6.70 -5.68
CA ALA A 382 3.79 5.71 -4.82
C ALA A 382 4.44 5.66 -3.42
N ARG A 383 5.77 5.63 -3.33
CA ARG A 383 6.51 5.69 -2.07
C ARG A 383 6.17 6.96 -1.28
N HIS A 384 6.11 8.12 -1.94
CA HIS A 384 5.70 9.35 -1.26
C HIS A 384 4.26 9.28 -0.73
N PHE A 385 3.31 8.70 -1.48
CA PHE A 385 1.96 8.42 -1.00
C PHE A 385 1.94 7.46 0.21
N LEU A 386 2.69 6.36 0.16
CA LEU A 386 2.82 5.39 1.25
C LEU A 386 3.40 6.03 2.53
N HIS A 387 4.43 6.87 2.38
CA HIS A 387 5.01 7.63 3.50
C HIS A 387 4.03 8.68 4.06
N CYS A 388 3.17 9.26 3.23
CA CYS A 388 2.08 10.14 3.66
C CYS A 388 1.03 9.36 4.48
N CYS A 389 0.61 8.18 4.03
CA CYS A 389 -0.27 7.30 4.80
C CYS A 389 0.34 6.89 6.15
N ALA A 390 1.62 6.51 6.18
CA ALA A 390 2.32 6.15 7.42
C ALA A 390 2.43 7.34 8.39
N ARG A 391 3.01 8.48 7.95
CA ARG A 391 3.27 9.61 8.85
C ARG A 391 2.02 10.39 9.27
N LEU A 392 0.99 10.48 8.43
CA LEU A 392 -0.21 11.27 8.74
C LEU A 392 -1.34 10.42 9.33
N LEU A 393 -1.56 9.22 8.82
CA LEU A 393 -2.67 8.35 9.23
C LEU A 393 -2.24 7.18 10.13
N GLY A 394 -0.93 6.96 10.33
CA GLY A 394 -0.42 5.84 11.14
C GLY A 394 -0.57 4.47 10.47
N LEU A 395 -0.77 4.43 9.15
CA LEU A 395 -1.07 3.21 8.40
C LEU A 395 0.22 2.52 7.92
N GLU A 396 0.39 1.25 8.28
CA GLU A 396 1.42 0.40 7.67
C GLU A 396 1.08 0.06 6.22
N HIS A 397 2.11 -0.23 5.44
CA HIS A 397 1.99 -0.83 4.12
C HIS A 397 2.80 -2.12 4.04
N ARG A 398 2.27 -3.12 3.35
CA ARG A 398 2.85 -4.47 3.30
C ARG A 398 2.85 -4.99 1.88
N SER A 399 3.98 -5.51 1.40
CA SER A 399 4.06 -6.25 0.14
C SER A 399 3.48 -7.66 0.33
N ARG A 400 2.76 -8.17 -0.67
CA ARG A 400 2.38 -9.58 -0.81
C ARG A 400 2.49 -9.93 -2.28
N ARG A 401 3.28 -10.95 -2.65
CA ARG A 401 3.47 -11.40 -4.05
C ARG A 401 3.86 -10.27 -5.03
N GLY A 402 4.66 -9.30 -4.57
CA GLY A 402 5.07 -8.13 -5.37
C GLY A 402 4.03 -7.01 -5.49
N LEU A 403 2.80 -7.19 -5.00
CA LEU A 403 1.81 -6.12 -4.89
C LEU A 403 1.90 -5.47 -3.51
N ILE A 404 2.19 -4.17 -3.50
CA ILE A 404 2.13 -3.34 -2.29
C ILE A 404 0.65 -3.10 -1.94
N GLY A 405 0.31 -3.10 -0.65
CA GLY A 405 -1.00 -2.64 -0.20
C GLY A 405 -0.93 -1.91 1.13
N VAL A 406 -1.83 -0.96 1.32
CA VAL A 406 -2.09 -0.25 2.59
C VAL A 406 -3.34 -0.83 3.22
N ASP A 407 -3.28 -1.25 4.48
CA ASP A 407 -4.45 -1.78 5.17
C ASP A 407 -5.24 -0.61 5.81
N PHE A 408 -6.41 -0.28 5.25
CA PHE A 408 -7.22 0.88 5.65
C PHE A 408 -8.68 0.48 5.90
N ASN A 409 -9.19 0.77 7.10
CA ASN A 409 -10.51 0.35 7.58
C ASN A 409 -10.76 -1.17 7.40
N GLY A 410 -9.71 -1.97 7.61
CA GLY A 410 -9.73 -3.44 7.48
C GLY A 410 -9.86 -3.99 6.06
N ARG A 411 -9.73 -3.14 5.04
CA ARG A 411 -9.62 -3.50 3.62
C ARG A 411 -8.19 -3.22 3.14
N ARG A 412 -7.63 -4.10 2.33
CA ARG A 412 -6.36 -3.84 1.65
C ARG A 412 -6.60 -2.97 0.42
N VAL A 413 -5.97 -1.79 0.40
CA VAL A 413 -5.89 -0.89 -0.75
C VAL A 413 -4.64 -1.25 -1.53
N ASN A 414 -4.77 -1.87 -2.70
CA ASN A 414 -3.61 -2.25 -3.51
C ASN A 414 -3.00 -1.01 -4.17
N VAL A 415 -1.67 -0.90 -4.14
CA VAL A 415 -0.91 0.22 -4.73
C VAL A 415 -0.05 -0.31 -5.87
N ARG A 416 -0.40 0.08 -7.10
CA ARG A 416 0.28 -0.30 -8.35
C ARG A 416 1.25 0.79 -8.79
N CYS A 417 2.39 0.39 -9.32
CA CYS A 417 3.32 1.27 -10.03
C CYS A 417 3.46 0.82 -11.48
N GLY A 418 3.35 1.74 -12.43
CA GLY A 418 3.54 1.44 -13.83
C GLY A 418 3.01 2.54 -14.74
N LEU A 419 3.95 3.23 -15.38
CA LEU A 419 3.79 4.27 -16.39
C LEU A 419 2.60 4.03 -17.34
N ILE A 420 1.77 5.03 -17.63
CA ILE A 420 0.75 4.93 -18.67
C ILE A 420 1.39 4.69 -20.05
N GLY A 421 0.90 3.67 -20.75
CA GLY A 421 1.45 3.22 -22.03
C GLY A 421 1.31 4.27 -23.16
N PHE A 422 2.12 4.12 -24.20
CA PHE A 422 2.17 5.02 -25.34
C PHE A 422 1.29 4.53 -26.50
N ASP A 423 0.66 5.42 -27.26
CA ASP A 423 -0.12 5.04 -28.44
C ASP A 423 0.79 4.91 -29.68
N VAL A 424 1.36 3.72 -29.83
CA VAL A 424 2.32 3.37 -30.88
C VAL A 424 1.64 3.41 -32.26
N ALA A 425 0.36 3.02 -32.33
CA ALA A 425 -0.39 2.93 -33.58
C ALA A 425 -0.74 4.31 -34.15
N ARG A 426 -1.43 5.16 -33.38
CA ARG A 426 -1.89 6.49 -33.85
C ARG A 426 -0.72 7.40 -34.20
N THR A 427 0.40 7.29 -33.49
CA THR A 427 1.61 8.06 -33.82
C THR A 427 2.23 7.63 -35.15
N ARG A 428 2.22 6.32 -35.46
CA ARG A 428 2.69 5.81 -36.75
C ARG A 428 1.75 6.22 -37.91
N GLU A 429 0.43 6.12 -37.71
CA GLU A 429 -0.58 6.57 -38.69
C GLU A 429 -0.49 8.08 -38.97
N LEU A 430 -0.33 8.90 -37.93
CA LEU A 430 -0.13 10.34 -38.06
C LEU A 430 1.16 10.66 -38.84
N ARG A 431 2.27 10.00 -38.50
CA ARG A 431 3.57 10.16 -39.19
C ARG A 431 3.48 9.83 -40.68
N ASP A 432 2.79 8.75 -41.03
CA ASP A 432 2.73 8.24 -42.40
C ASP A 432 1.60 8.90 -43.24
N THR A 433 0.87 9.85 -42.65
CA THR A 433 -0.13 10.69 -43.34
C THR A 433 0.54 11.62 -44.36
N LYS A 434 -0.08 11.79 -45.54
CA LYS A 434 0.44 12.60 -46.66
C LYS A 434 0.86 14.01 -46.24
N ASP A 435 0.03 14.69 -45.46
CA ASP A 435 0.28 16.06 -44.98
C ASP A 435 1.61 16.15 -44.20
N VAL A 436 1.89 15.17 -43.34
CA VAL A 436 3.13 15.12 -42.55
C VAL A 436 4.33 14.81 -43.43
N GLN A 437 4.18 13.98 -44.47
CA GLN A 437 5.24 13.74 -45.44
C GLN A 437 5.55 14.98 -46.31
N VAL A 438 4.53 15.77 -46.67
CA VAL A 438 4.73 17.05 -47.38
C VAL A 438 5.42 18.08 -46.48
N LEU A 439 4.95 18.27 -45.24
CA LEU A 439 5.58 19.17 -44.26
C LEU A 439 7.02 18.73 -43.95
N LYS A 440 7.28 17.42 -43.83
CA LYS A 440 8.62 16.87 -43.65
C LYS A 440 9.55 17.23 -44.82
N GLN A 441 9.07 17.13 -46.07
CA GLN A 441 9.85 17.53 -47.25
C GLN A 441 10.11 19.04 -47.29
N GLN A 442 9.12 19.85 -46.89
CA GLN A 442 9.25 21.30 -46.78
C GLN A 442 10.32 21.69 -45.73
N TYR A 443 10.20 21.22 -44.50
CA TYR A 443 11.14 21.58 -43.42
C TYR A 443 12.53 20.96 -43.59
N ALA A 444 12.65 19.78 -44.21
CA ALA A 444 13.95 19.21 -44.58
C ALA A 444 14.69 20.04 -45.65
N LYS A 445 13.94 20.75 -46.52
CA LYS A 445 14.51 21.71 -47.48
C LYS A 445 14.78 23.08 -46.85
N GLU A 446 13.96 23.50 -45.88
CA GLU A 446 14.18 24.74 -45.14
C GLU A 446 15.50 24.69 -44.33
N HIS A 447 15.78 23.54 -43.72
CA HIS A 447 16.98 23.29 -42.92
C HIS A 447 18.06 22.48 -43.68
N GLU A 448 18.11 22.58 -45.01
CA GLU A 448 19.07 21.83 -45.83
C GLU A 448 20.53 22.23 -45.50
N GLY A 449 21.35 21.25 -45.13
CA GLY A 449 22.72 21.47 -44.67
C GLY A 449 22.87 21.88 -43.19
N GLN A 450 21.76 22.03 -42.45
CA GLN A 450 21.75 22.29 -41.02
C GLN A 450 21.52 21.01 -40.21
N THR A 451 21.95 21.03 -38.95
CA THR A 451 21.68 20.02 -37.91
C THR A 451 20.60 20.56 -37.00
N VAL A 452 19.49 19.83 -36.88
CA VAL A 452 18.27 20.36 -36.24
C VAL A 452 18.07 19.76 -34.84
N ILE A 453 18.33 20.54 -33.79
CA ILE A 453 17.86 20.22 -32.43
C ILE A 453 16.36 20.55 -32.38
N VAL A 454 15.52 19.58 -32.01
CA VAL A 454 14.08 19.79 -31.85
C VAL A 454 13.70 19.66 -30.38
N SER A 455 12.87 20.57 -29.91
CA SER A 455 12.27 20.52 -28.58
C SER A 455 10.77 20.75 -28.65
N CYS A 456 10.03 20.23 -27.67
CA CYS A 456 8.59 20.41 -27.61
C CYS A 456 8.08 20.31 -26.17
N ASP A 457 7.66 21.44 -25.64
CA ASP A 457 7.31 21.60 -24.23
C ASP A 457 6.01 22.40 -24.09
N LYS A 458 5.44 22.43 -22.89
CA LYS A 458 4.32 23.33 -22.56
C LYS A 458 4.89 24.71 -22.17
N ILE A 459 4.16 25.79 -22.43
CA ILE A 459 4.47 27.10 -21.80
C ILE A 459 4.20 27.00 -20.30
N ASP A 460 5.27 26.73 -19.57
CA ASP A 460 5.33 26.54 -18.13
C ASP A 460 6.79 26.68 -17.69
N ARG A 461 7.04 27.31 -16.54
CA ARG A 461 8.36 27.39 -15.90
C ARG A 461 8.94 26.01 -15.64
N LEU A 462 8.08 25.05 -15.29
CA LEU A 462 8.46 23.66 -15.05
C LEU A 462 9.05 22.96 -16.29
N SER A 463 8.78 23.47 -17.49
CA SER A 463 9.38 23.00 -18.74
C SER A 463 10.85 23.40 -18.92
N GLY A 464 11.38 24.35 -18.14
CA GLY A 464 12.80 24.73 -18.18
C GLY A 464 13.26 25.28 -19.54
N ILE A 465 12.40 26.00 -20.26
CA ILE A 465 12.69 26.50 -21.62
C ILE A 465 13.71 27.64 -21.59
N SER A 466 13.61 28.55 -20.62
CA SER A 466 14.62 29.58 -20.36
C SER A 466 16.02 28.99 -20.15
N LEU A 467 16.15 27.96 -19.28
CA LEU A 467 17.40 27.22 -19.08
C LEU A 467 17.91 26.55 -20.36
N LYS A 468 17.01 26.04 -21.23
CA LYS A 468 17.37 25.49 -22.55
C LYS A 468 18.02 26.55 -23.45
N LEU A 469 17.43 27.75 -23.50
CA LEU A 469 17.93 28.86 -24.31
C LEU A 469 19.27 29.37 -23.77
N THR A 470 19.43 29.50 -22.44
CA THR A 470 20.72 29.84 -21.83
C THR A 470 21.81 28.80 -22.13
N ALA A 471 21.49 27.50 -22.08
CA ALA A 471 22.44 26.45 -22.45
C ALA A 471 22.78 26.46 -23.95
N PHE A 472 21.80 26.71 -24.83
CA PHE A 472 22.04 26.84 -26.26
C PHE A 472 22.89 28.09 -26.59
N GLU A 473 22.66 29.22 -25.91
CA GLU A 473 23.51 30.40 -26.02
C GLU A 473 24.94 30.12 -25.55
N SER A 474 25.12 29.40 -24.43
CA SER A 474 26.44 29.01 -23.93
C SER A 474 27.19 28.12 -24.92
N LEU A 475 26.52 27.10 -25.48
CA LEU A 475 27.03 26.25 -26.57
C LEU A 475 27.45 27.04 -27.80
N MET A 476 26.62 27.99 -28.24
CA MET A 476 26.93 28.84 -29.38
C MET A 476 28.10 29.80 -29.07
N ARG A 477 28.22 30.26 -27.82
CA ARG A 477 29.34 31.11 -27.36
C ARG A 477 30.67 30.35 -27.31
N SER A 478 30.70 29.13 -26.78
CA SER A 478 31.92 28.29 -26.70
C SER A 478 32.34 27.75 -28.07
N SER A 479 31.38 27.24 -28.84
CA SER A 479 31.62 26.39 -30.01
C SER A 479 31.12 27.02 -31.33
N SER A 480 30.91 28.34 -31.35
CA SER A 480 30.55 29.15 -32.54
C SER A 480 31.31 28.76 -33.80
N HIS A 481 32.64 28.62 -33.69
CA HIS A 481 33.52 28.26 -34.80
C HIS A 481 33.21 26.90 -35.47
N VAL A 482 32.53 25.99 -34.76
CA VAL A 482 32.03 24.71 -35.29
C VAL A 482 30.61 24.85 -35.79
N TRP A 483 29.72 25.42 -34.98
CA TRP A 483 28.27 25.28 -35.11
C TRP A 483 27.54 26.47 -35.77
N TYR A 484 28.14 27.66 -35.85
CA TYR A 484 27.48 28.84 -36.41
C TYR A 484 27.03 28.61 -37.87
N GLY A 485 25.77 28.97 -38.15
CA GLY A 485 25.09 28.72 -39.43
C GLY A 485 24.70 27.25 -39.69
N LYS A 486 25.28 26.28 -38.97
CA LYS A 486 25.05 24.84 -39.14
C LYS A 486 24.10 24.24 -38.11
N LEU A 487 23.97 24.82 -36.92
CA LEU A 487 23.14 24.29 -35.84
C LEU A 487 21.90 25.17 -35.63
N VAL A 488 20.73 24.54 -35.57
CA VAL A 488 19.44 25.20 -35.33
C VAL A 488 18.71 24.53 -34.17
N LEU A 489 18.15 25.33 -33.26
CA LEU A 489 17.19 24.90 -32.24
C LEU A 489 15.77 25.27 -32.66
N VAL A 490 14.94 24.27 -32.98
CA VAL A 490 13.49 24.44 -33.17
C VAL A 490 12.78 24.14 -31.85
N GLN A 491 12.23 25.17 -31.20
CA GLN A 491 11.43 25.05 -29.99
C GLN A 491 9.93 25.13 -30.34
N LEU A 492 9.25 23.99 -30.27
CA LEU A 492 7.79 23.95 -30.40
C LEU A 492 7.15 24.29 -29.05
N LEU A 493 6.27 25.30 -29.02
CA LEU A 493 5.57 25.73 -27.81
C LEU A 493 4.12 25.24 -27.80
N ARG A 494 3.78 24.36 -26.86
CA ARG A 494 2.40 23.90 -26.63
C ARG A 494 1.70 24.77 -25.59
N ARG A 495 0.41 25.05 -25.79
CA ARG A 495 -0.44 25.57 -24.71
C ARG A 495 -0.63 24.49 -23.65
N PRO A 496 -0.51 24.79 -22.35
CA PRO A 496 -0.86 23.86 -21.29
C PRO A 496 -2.39 23.63 -21.23
N TYR A 497 -2.81 22.51 -20.64
CA TYR A 497 -4.21 22.11 -20.58
C TYR A 497 -4.97 22.81 -19.44
N SER A 498 -5.31 24.08 -19.62
CA SER A 498 -6.50 24.65 -18.98
C SER A 498 -7.47 25.14 -20.06
N THR A 499 -8.77 24.96 -19.79
CA THR A 499 -9.84 25.37 -20.70
C THR A 499 -10.31 26.80 -20.43
N TYR A 500 -10.05 27.32 -19.23
CA TYR A 500 -10.50 28.63 -18.76
C TYR A 500 -9.39 29.51 -18.13
N ALA A 501 -8.17 28.97 -18.06
CA ALA A 501 -6.91 29.58 -17.63
C ALA A 501 -7.04 30.92 -16.89
N SER A 502 -6.91 30.89 -15.55
CA SER A 502 -7.11 32.08 -14.71
C SER A 502 -6.36 33.31 -15.23
N GLN A 503 -6.87 34.52 -14.99
CA GLN A 503 -6.15 35.72 -15.45
C GLN A 503 -4.72 35.80 -14.88
N LYS A 504 -4.46 35.21 -13.70
CA LYS A 504 -3.12 35.05 -13.15
C LYS A 504 -2.30 34.04 -13.96
N LEU A 505 -2.88 32.87 -14.28
CA LEU A 505 -2.24 31.80 -15.05
C LEU A 505 -1.91 32.25 -16.49
N LEU A 506 -2.84 32.93 -17.18
CA LEU A 506 -2.61 33.52 -18.51
C LEU A 506 -1.52 34.61 -18.47
N LYS A 507 -1.54 35.50 -17.47
CA LYS A 507 -0.47 36.51 -17.30
C LYS A 507 0.88 35.86 -16.96
N GLY A 508 0.88 34.71 -16.28
CA GLY A 508 2.09 33.91 -16.02
C GLY A 508 2.63 33.27 -17.31
N GLN A 509 1.77 32.63 -18.09
CA GLN A 509 2.12 32.02 -19.38
C GLN A 509 2.58 33.06 -20.39
N GLN A 510 1.91 34.22 -20.48
CA GLN A 510 2.32 35.30 -21.37
C GLN A 510 3.71 35.81 -20.97
N ARG A 511 3.98 36.09 -19.69
CA ARG A 511 5.32 36.50 -19.24
C ARG A 511 6.42 35.46 -19.53
N GLU A 512 6.10 34.17 -19.46
CA GLU A 512 7.04 33.11 -19.81
C GLU A 512 7.27 33.05 -21.33
N LEU A 513 6.22 33.27 -22.13
CA LEU A 513 6.30 33.38 -23.59
C LEU A 513 7.11 34.62 -24.02
N ASP A 514 6.81 35.78 -23.45
CA ASP A 514 7.54 37.04 -23.65
C ASP A 514 9.04 36.83 -23.39
N LEU A 515 9.40 36.23 -22.24
CA LEU A 515 10.78 35.89 -21.88
C LEU A 515 11.44 34.89 -22.86
N ILE A 516 10.67 33.91 -23.37
CA ILE A 516 11.16 32.95 -24.38
C ILE A 516 11.49 33.66 -25.71
N HIS A 517 10.66 34.62 -26.14
CA HIS A 517 10.97 35.45 -27.32
C HIS A 517 12.15 36.40 -27.06
N GLU A 518 12.20 37.11 -25.92
CA GLU A 518 13.32 37.98 -25.55
C GLU A 518 14.67 37.24 -25.57
N LEU A 519 14.71 36.02 -25.03
CA LEU A 519 15.89 35.16 -25.05
C LEU A 519 16.22 34.66 -26.48
N ALA A 520 15.22 34.23 -27.26
CA ALA A 520 15.43 33.76 -28.62
C ALA A 520 15.91 34.87 -29.56
N ASP A 521 15.37 36.08 -29.43
CA ASP A 521 15.77 37.26 -30.20
C ASP A 521 17.15 37.77 -29.80
N SER A 522 17.51 37.71 -28.52
CA SER A 522 18.88 37.99 -28.06
C SER A 522 19.91 37.01 -28.65
N ILE A 523 19.58 35.71 -28.68
CA ILE A 523 20.41 34.67 -29.31
C ILE A 523 20.49 34.91 -30.82
N ASN A 524 19.38 35.22 -31.49
CA ASN A 524 19.35 35.48 -32.94
C ASN A 524 20.02 36.79 -33.34
N ALA A 525 20.04 37.82 -32.48
CA ALA A 525 20.80 39.05 -32.70
C ALA A 525 22.32 38.80 -32.66
N SER A 526 22.76 37.82 -31.85
CA SER A 526 24.16 37.38 -31.76
C SER A 526 24.52 36.35 -32.85
N TYR A 527 23.58 35.46 -33.18
CA TYR A 527 23.76 34.32 -34.09
C TYR A 527 22.53 34.16 -35.01
N PRO A 528 22.38 34.96 -36.08
CA PRO A 528 21.18 35.00 -36.91
C PRO A 528 20.67 33.65 -37.40
N GLY A 529 19.40 33.37 -37.09
CA GLY A 529 18.69 32.16 -37.53
C GLY A 529 19.01 30.88 -36.74
N SER A 530 19.70 30.97 -35.61
CA SER A 530 20.09 29.80 -34.81
C SER A 530 18.97 29.26 -33.91
N VAL A 531 17.96 30.08 -33.58
CA VAL A 531 16.78 29.67 -32.79
C VAL A 531 15.51 29.97 -33.57
N LYS A 532 14.64 28.97 -33.71
CA LYS A 532 13.31 29.07 -34.30
C LYS A 532 12.26 28.69 -33.26
N ILE A 533 11.53 29.67 -32.76
CA ILE A 533 10.31 29.43 -31.97
C ILE A 533 9.18 29.08 -32.95
N VAL A 534 8.35 28.08 -32.62
CA VAL A 534 7.07 27.83 -33.28
C VAL A 534 5.96 28.10 -32.28
N ASP A 535 5.10 29.04 -32.63
CA ASP A 535 4.13 29.62 -31.71
C ASP A 535 2.97 28.67 -31.35
N PRO A 536 2.32 28.86 -30.18
CA PRO A 536 1.20 28.02 -29.73
C PRO A 536 -0.12 28.23 -30.49
N SER A 537 -0.10 29.06 -31.53
CA SER A 537 -1.15 29.17 -32.55
C SER A 537 -0.84 28.37 -33.83
N GLU A 538 0.43 28.03 -34.06
CA GLU A 538 0.91 27.24 -35.20
C GLU A 538 1.16 25.78 -34.82
N GLU A 539 1.54 25.49 -33.56
CA GLU A 539 1.74 24.13 -33.07
C GLU A 539 0.49 23.28 -33.29
N ASN A 540 0.71 22.14 -33.94
CA ASN A 540 -0.30 21.13 -34.15
C ASN A 540 0.37 19.76 -34.35
N PRO A 541 -0.35 18.64 -34.11
CA PRO A 541 0.25 17.30 -34.18
C PRO A 541 0.92 16.96 -35.52
N LYS A 542 0.45 17.49 -36.65
CA LYS A 542 1.05 17.22 -37.97
C LYS A 542 2.40 17.94 -38.13
N LEU A 543 2.45 19.22 -37.78
CA LEU A 543 3.68 20.02 -37.75
C LEU A 543 4.69 19.43 -36.77
N ARG A 544 4.26 19.06 -35.57
CA ARG A 544 5.11 18.44 -34.54
C ARG A 544 5.68 17.10 -34.98
N ALA A 545 4.86 16.24 -35.59
CA ALA A 545 5.33 14.99 -36.20
C ALA A 545 6.33 15.24 -37.35
N ALA A 546 6.14 16.28 -38.17
CA ALA A 546 7.06 16.64 -39.24
C ALA A 546 8.42 17.11 -38.72
N TYR A 547 8.47 17.96 -37.69
CA TYR A 547 9.73 18.36 -37.05
C TYR A 547 10.42 17.18 -36.34
N PHE A 548 9.68 16.35 -35.60
CA PHE A 548 10.22 15.11 -35.04
C PHE A 548 10.73 14.13 -36.12
N CYS A 549 10.19 14.17 -37.34
CA CYS A 549 10.69 13.39 -38.46
C CYS A 549 12.01 13.90 -39.05
N ILE A 550 12.40 15.16 -38.84
CA ILE A 550 13.69 15.70 -39.34
C ILE A 550 14.74 15.86 -38.24
N GLY A 551 14.35 16.06 -36.98
CA GLY A 551 15.27 16.40 -35.89
C GLY A 551 16.45 15.46 -35.68
N ASP A 552 17.65 16.03 -35.60
CA ASP A 552 18.92 15.34 -35.36
C ASP A 552 19.20 15.00 -33.91
N LEU A 553 18.65 15.82 -33.01
CA LEU A 553 18.70 15.63 -31.56
C LEU A 553 17.37 16.10 -30.98
N TYR A 554 16.74 15.29 -30.13
CA TYR A 554 15.66 15.80 -29.27
C TYR A 554 16.22 16.27 -27.92
N LEU A 555 15.80 17.45 -27.46
CA LEU A 555 16.26 18.04 -26.20
C LEU A 555 15.07 18.40 -25.30
N ASN A 556 15.01 17.81 -24.10
CA ASN A 556 14.09 18.21 -23.03
C ASN A 556 14.87 18.61 -21.77
N THR A 557 14.52 19.75 -21.20
CA THR A 557 15.19 20.40 -20.05
C THR A 557 14.24 20.64 -18.87
N SER A 558 13.13 19.89 -18.79
CA SER A 558 12.08 20.15 -17.80
C SER A 558 12.59 19.97 -16.37
N VAL A 559 12.51 21.04 -15.56
CA VAL A 559 13.06 21.06 -14.20
C VAL A 559 12.23 20.21 -13.22
N ARG A 560 10.92 20.04 -13.47
CA ARG A 560 10.10 19.02 -12.79
C ARG A 560 8.75 18.81 -13.48
N THR A 561 8.50 17.62 -14.01
CA THR A 561 7.19 17.26 -14.57
C THR A 561 6.82 15.81 -14.23
N GLY A 562 5.53 15.49 -14.33
CA GLY A 562 5.08 14.09 -14.39
C GLY A 562 5.44 13.47 -15.75
N LEU A 563 4.49 12.79 -16.39
CA LEU A 563 4.73 12.27 -17.74
C LEU A 563 4.58 13.37 -18.82
N ASP A 564 5.55 13.43 -19.74
CA ASP A 564 5.33 13.98 -21.09
C ASP A 564 5.59 12.91 -22.16
N TRP A 565 4.78 12.96 -23.21
CA TRP A 565 4.78 11.97 -24.30
C TRP A 565 5.69 12.36 -25.47
N SER A 566 6.13 13.61 -25.56
CA SER A 566 6.97 14.11 -26.68
C SER A 566 8.25 13.31 -26.94
N PRO A 567 9.00 12.82 -25.93
CA PRO A 567 10.17 11.99 -26.17
C PRO A 567 9.81 10.65 -26.85
N PHE A 568 8.68 10.06 -26.48
CA PHE A 568 8.18 8.81 -27.07
C PHE A 568 7.69 9.02 -28.51
N GLU A 569 7.00 10.14 -28.77
CA GLU A 569 6.62 10.55 -30.13
C GLU A 569 7.86 10.75 -31.02
N TYR A 570 8.91 11.40 -30.52
CA TYR A 570 10.17 11.56 -31.26
C TYR A 570 10.82 10.21 -31.60
N VAL A 571 10.93 9.29 -30.62
CA VAL A 571 11.46 7.93 -30.82
C VAL A 571 10.68 7.19 -31.92
N MET A 572 9.35 7.34 -31.98
CA MET A 572 8.50 6.70 -33.00
C MET A 572 8.55 7.39 -34.38
N CYS A 573 8.73 8.71 -34.42
CA CYS A 573 8.98 9.44 -35.67
C CYS A 573 10.34 9.09 -36.30
N ARG A 574 11.34 8.74 -35.48
CA ARG A 574 12.70 8.36 -35.92
C ARG A 574 12.93 6.85 -36.13
N GLU A 575 11.86 6.05 -36.27
CA GLU A 575 11.89 4.58 -36.54
C GLU A 575 12.86 4.18 -37.67
N SER A 576 13.07 5.04 -38.69
CA SER A 576 13.96 4.79 -39.83
C SER A 576 15.33 5.49 -39.79
N GLN A 577 15.57 6.41 -38.85
CA GLN A 577 16.84 7.16 -38.72
C GLN A 577 17.18 7.40 -37.25
N MET A 578 17.90 6.45 -36.68
CA MET A 578 18.11 6.29 -35.24
C MET A 578 19.04 7.37 -34.66
N ASN A 579 18.47 8.47 -34.17
CA ASN A 579 19.18 9.62 -33.62
C ASN A 579 19.05 9.75 -32.08
N PRO A 580 19.97 10.48 -31.41
CA PRO A 580 20.00 10.62 -29.96
C PRO A 580 18.93 11.56 -29.39
N LEU A 581 18.79 11.52 -28.06
CA LEU A 581 18.00 12.44 -27.26
C LEU A 581 18.71 12.77 -25.94
N CYS A 582 18.60 14.02 -25.52
CA CYS A 582 19.00 14.51 -24.20
C CYS A 582 17.72 14.84 -23.42
N VAL A 583 17.56 14.30 -22.21
CA VAL A 583 16.36 14.51 -21.38
C VAL A 583 16.74 14.79 -19.94
N SER A 584 15.97 15.67 -19.30
CA SER A 584 16.12 15.99 -17.88
C SER A 584 16.00 14.75 -17.00
N GLU A 585 16.85 14.64 -15.99
CA GLU A 585 16.71 13.60 -14.97
C GLU A 585 15.39 13.73 -14.17
N PHE A 586 14.86 14.95 -14.05
CA PHE A 586 13.61 15.30 -13.36
C PHE A 586 12.32 15.09 -14.19
N LEU A 587 12.44 14.57 -15.41
CA LEU A 587 11.32 14.20 -16.27
C LEU A 587 10.78 12.83 -15.83
N GLY A 588 9.45 12.67 -15.65
CA GLY A 588 8.85 11.43 -15.14
C GLY A 588 9.11 10.15 -15.98
N CYS A 589 9.59 10.28 -17.22
CA CYS A 589 10.01 9.15 -18.06
C CYS A 589 11.54 8.95 -18.17
N SER A 590 12.37 9.75 -17.50
CA SER A 590 13.84 9.67 -17.57
C SER A 590 14.37 8.24 -17.32
N ARG A 591 13.87 7.58 -16.26
CA ARG A 591 14.21 6.21 -15.87
C ARG A 591 13.91 5.15 -16.94
N VAL A 592 12.85 5.31 -17.74
CA VAL A 592 12.53 4.35 -18.83
C VAL A 592 13.29 4.66 -20.12
N LEU A 593 13.66 5.92 -20.34
CA LEU A 593 14.45 6.38 -21.49
C LEU A 593 15.94 6.02 -21.37
N SER A 594 16.25 4.78 -20.96
CA SER A 594 17.59 4.26 -20.64
C SER A 594 18.62 4.15 -21.81
N GLY A 595 18.42 4.87 -22.91
CA GLY A 595 19.39 5.11 -23.98
C GLY A 595 19.66 6.59 -24.28
N SER A 596 18.96 7.52 -23.62
CA SER A 596 19.19 8.96 -23.74
C SER A 596 20.47 9.39 -23.02
N PHE A 597 20.86 10.66 -23.21
CA PHE A 597 21.69 11.35 -22.24
C PHE A 597 20.79 11.93 -21.14
N SER A 598 21.07 11.59 -19.89
CA SER A 598 20.45 12.23 -18.72
C SER A 598 21.17 13.55 -18.45
N ILE A 599 20.43 14.65 -18.31
CA ILE A 599 20.98 15.97 -18.02
C ILE A 599 20.35 16.56 -16.76
N ASN A 600 21.11 17.35 -16.01
CA ASN A 600 20.56 18.20 -14.97
C ASN A 600 20.38 19.61 -15.57
N PRO A 601 19.13 20.09 -15.82
CA PRO A 601 18.89 21.36 -16.49
C PRO A 601 19.33 22.61 -15.68
N TRP A 602 19.59 22.47 -14.38
CA TRP A 602 20.13 23.57 -13.55
C TRP A 602 21.64 23.76 -13.76
N ASN A 603 22.34 22.73 -14.26
CA ASN A 603 23.76 22.81 -14.62
C ASN A 603 23.89 23.06 -16.13
N VAL A 604 24.01 24.34 -16.49
CA VAL A 604 24.11 24.80 -17.89
C VAL A 604 25.24 24.09 -18.64
N ASP A 605 26.42 23.95 -18.01
CA ASP A 605 27.59 23.31 -18.62
C ASP A 605 27.35 21.81 -18.88
N CYS A 606 26.64 21.12 -17.96
CA CYS A 606 26.23 19.73 -18.15
C CYS A 606 25.29 19.55 -19.36
N VAL A 607 24.38 20.52 -19.60
CA VAL A 607 23.52 20.51 -20.79
C VAL A 607 24.34 20.72 -22.07
N VAL A 608 25.28 21.68 -22.07
CA VAL A 608 26.20 21.92 -23.21
C VAL A 608 27.01 20.65 -23.51
N ASP A 609 27.68 20.09 -22.51
CA ASP A 609 28.49 18.86 -22.60
C ASP A 609 27.69 17.69 -23.19
N ALA A 610 26.44 17.51 -22.75
CA ALA A 610 25.58 16.43 -23.22
C ALA A 610 25.11 16.64 -24.66
N VAL A 611 24.78 17.89 -25.04
CA VAL A 611 24.40 18.23 -26.42
C VAL A 611 25.60 18.02 -27.36
N GLU A 612 26.79 18.51 -27.03
CA GLU A 612 27.98 18.30 -27.89
C GLU A 612 28.30 16.81 -28.06
N LYS A 613 28.30 16.03 -26.96
CA LYS A 613 28.55 14.58 -27.00
C LYS A 613 27.48 13.84 -27.81
N ALA A 614 26.22 14.27 -27.75
CA ALA A 614 25.14 13.70 -28.54
C ALA A 614 25.31 14.01 -30.04
N LEU A 615 25.62 15.26 -30.41
CA LEU A 615 25.86 15.68 -31.80
C LEU A 615 27.09 14.99 -32.41
N GLN A 616 28.14 14.75 -31.61
CA GLN A 616 29.38 14.09 -32.03
C GLN A 616 29.30 12.54 -32.07
N LEU A 617 28.18 11.91 -31.66
CA LEU A 617 28.07 10.45 -31.66
C LEU A 617 28.30 9.83 -33.04
N SER A 618 29.03 8.70 -33.06
CA SER A 618 29.17 7.84 -34.24
C SER A 618 27.86 7.12 -34.58
N SER A 619 27.64 6.82 -35.86
CA SER A 619 26.39 6.22 -36.35
C SER A 619 26.05 4.88 -35.68
N SER A 620 27.05 4.09 -35.31
CA SER A 620 26.86 2.82 -34.59
C SER A 620 26.33 3.03 -33.16
N GLU A 621 26.86 4.02 -32.43
CA GLU A 621 26.44 4.32 -31.06
C GLU A 621 25.04 4.96 -31.02
N ARG A 622 24.72 5.85 -31.99
CA ARG A 622 23.35 6.38 -32.15
C ARG A 622 22.32 5.26 -32.36
N VAL A 623 22.63 4.33 -33.28
CA VAL A 623 21.78 3.16 -33.56
C VAL A 623 21.64 2.25 -32.34
N HIS A 624 22.74 1.98 -31.61
CA HIS A 624 22.68 1.14 -30.40
C HIS A 624 21.78 1.75 -29.33
N ARG A 625 21.93 3.06 -29.06
CA ARG A 625 21.13 3.80 -28.07
C ARG A 625 19.65 3.85 -28.42
N LEU A 626 19.29 4.33 -29.62
CA LEU A 626 17.87 4.45 -29.96
C LEU A 626 17.22 3.08 -30.18
N LYS A 627 17.95 2.03 -30.60
CA LYS A 627 17.38 0.68 -30.68
C LYS A 627 16.87 0.18 -29.33
N ARG A 628 17.61 0.41 -28.23
CA ARG A 628 17.16 0.07 -26.86
C ARG A 628 15.88 0.83 -26.49
N LEU A 629 15.82 2.11 -26.81
CA LEU A 629 14.66 2.99 -26.56
C LEU A 629 13.44 2.56 -27.38
N TYR A 630 13.60 2.41 -28.70
CA TYR A 630 12.56 1.95 -29.61
C TYR A 630 12.00 0.59 -29.18
N GLN A 631 12.86 -0.35 -28.76
CA GLN A 631 12.44 -1.64 -28.20
C GLN A 631 11.64 -1.50 -26.90
N PHE A 632 11.83 -0.45 -26.10
CA PHE A 632 10.93 -0.15 -24.98
C PHE A 632 9.60 0.42 -25.48
N VAL A 633 9.64 1.53 -26.22
CA VAL A 633 8.43 2.27 -26.66
C VAL A 633 7.48 1.39 -27.47
N ALA A 634 7.98 0.61 -28.43
CA ALA A 634 7.17 -0.25 -29.28
C ALA A 634 6.56 -1.47 -28.55
N ASN A 635 7.08 -1.85 -27.38
CA ASN A 635 6.54 -2.94 -26.55
C ASN A 635 5.65 -2.45 -25.40
N TYR A 636 5.61 -1.14 -25.15
CA TYR A 636 4.96 -0.49 -24.02
C TYR A 636 3.71 0.30 -24.46
N ASP A 637 2.88 -0.38 -25.24
CA ASP A 637 1.68 0.19 -25.84
C ASP A 637 0.55 0.45 -24.82
N ILE A 638 -0.24 1.49 -25.07
CA ILE A 638 -1.36 1.92 -24.22
C ILE A 638 -2.43 0.84 -24.05
N ASP A 639 -2.73 0.03 -25.07
CA ASP A 639 -3.70 -1.06 -24.92
C ASP A 639 -3.18 -2.12 -23.96
N ARG A 640 -1.88 -2.43 -23.96
CA ARG A 640 -1.27 -3.39 -23.02
C ARG A 640 -1.36 -2.88 -21.58
N TRP A 641 -1.11 -1.59 -21.36
CA TRP A 641 -1.25 -0.96 -20.05
C TRP A 641 -2.71 -1.01 -19.56
N VAL A 642 -3.67 -0.62 -20.41
CA VAL A 642 -5.11 -0.63 -20.07
C VAL A 642 -5.59 -2.04 -19.69
N HIS A 643 -5.24 -3.07 -20.45
CA HIS A 643 -5.63 -4.45 -20.09
C HIS A 643 -5.02 -4.87 -18.74
N SER A 644 -3.79 -4.47 -18.44
CA SER A 644 -3.14 -4.81 -17.16
C SER A 644 -3.76 -4.07 -15.98
N ILE A 645 -4.01 -2.75 -16.06
CA ILE A 645 -4.63 -2.03 -14.94
C ILE A 645 -6.09 -2.45 -14.70
N LEU A 646 -6.85 -2.78 -15.76
CA LEU A 646 -8.20 -3.33 -15.61
C LEU A 646 -8.20 -4.74 -14.99
N ALA A 647 -7.19 -5.56 -15.30
CA ALA A 647 -6.99 -6.85 -14.63
C ALA A 647 -6.67 -6.66 -13.14
N ASP A 648 -5.81 -5.70 -12.77
CA ASP A 648 -5.52 -5.37 -11.37
C ASP A 648 -6.75 -4.80 -10.63
N ILE A 649 -7.55 -3.93 -11.25
CA ILE A 649 -8.81 -3.42 -10.66
C ILE A 649 -9.82 -4.56 -10.43
N TRP A 650 -9.84 -5.56 -11.31
CA TRP A 650 -10.65 -6.77 -11.14
C TRP A 650 -10.08 -7.70 -10.05
N ALA A 651 -8.76 -7.86 -9.98
CA ALA A 651 -8.07 -8.70 -9.01
C ALA A 651 -8.09 -8.12 -7.58
N ALA A 652 -7.98 -6.80 -7.40
CA ALA A 652 -7.98 -6.16 -6.09
C ALA A 652 -9.24 -6.48 -5.25
N ARG A 653 -10.40 -6.69 -5.91
CA ARG A 653 -11.62 -7.15 -5.25
C ARG A 653 -11.84 -8.67 -5.27
N LYS A 654 -10.99 -9.41 -5.98
CA LYS A 654 -10.95 -10.88 -5.94
C LYS A 654 -10.05 -11.37 -4.80
N ASP A 655 -8.92 -10.71 -4.54
CA ASP A 655 -8.10 -10.93 -3.34
C ASP A 655 -8.95 -10.73 -2.08
N ASN A 656 -9.65 -9.58 -1.97
CA ASN A 656 -10.64 -9.25 -0.93
C ASN A 656 -11.93 -10.14 -0.94
N LYS A 657 -11.90 -11.31 -1.59
CA LYS A 657 -12.99 -12.32 -1.65
C LYS A 657 -12.49 -13.76 -1.58
N GLU A 658 -11.25 -14.04 -2.00
CA GLU A 658 -10.60 -15.33 -1.83
C GLU A 658 -9.92 -15.44 -0.46
N ASP A 659 -9.53 -14.31 0.15
CA ASP A 659 -9.66 -14.14 1.60
C ASP A 659 -11.17 -14.21 1.94
N LYS A 660 -11.68 -15.43 2.14
CA LYS A 660 -13.08 -15.72 2.55
C LYS A 660 -13.44 -15.16 3.92
N ASP A 661 -12.46 -14.58 4.61
CA ASP A 661 -12.63 -13.89 5.87
C ASP A 661 -13.15 -12.45 5.64
N LEU A 662 -12.82 -11.78 4.52
CA LEU A 662 -13.27 -10.41 4.28
C LEU A 662 -14.71 -10.32 3.74
N GLY A 663 -15.48 -9.36 4.27
CA GLY A 663 -16.89 -9.13 3.94
C GLY A 663 -17.20 -7.69 3.48
N THR A 664 -18.50 -7.40 3.36
CA THR A 664 -19.02 -6.17 2.74
C THR A 664 -18.92 -4.93 3.64
N LEU A 665 -18.61 -3.77 3.06
CA LEU A 665 -18.56 -2.48 3.77
C LEU A 665 -19.94 -1.79 3.85
N ALA A 666 -20.16 -0.94 4.87
CA ALA A 666 -21.27 0.01 4.96
C ALA A 666 -20.79 1.42 5.42
N PRO A 667 -21.30 2.54 4.88
CA PRO A 667 -20.75 3.87 5.12
C PRO A 667 -21.52 4.69 6.17
N GLY A 668 -20.79 5.42 7.03
CA GLY A 668 -21.30 6.50 7.88
C GLY A 668 -21.28 7.87 7.19
N LEU A 669 -21.87 8.89 7.83
CA LEU A 669 -22.03 10.26 7.30
C LEU A 669 -20.79 11.17 7.53
N GLY A 670 -20.80 12.38 6.95
CA GLY A 670 -19.86 13.49 7.21
C GLY A 670 -18.54 13.45 6.42
N LEU A 671 -18.09 14.58 5.86
CA LEU A 671 -16.66 14.82 5.58
C LEU A 671 -16.10 15.65 6.74
N GLY A 672 -14.96 15.25 7.29
CA GLY A 672 -14.46 15.75 8.57
C GLY A 672 -14.30 14.63 9.61
N PRO A 673 -14.01 14.96 10.88
CA PRO A 673 -13.59 14.03 11.94
C PRO A 673 -14.74 13.18 12.53
N ASP A 674 -15.72 12.78 11.71
CA ASP A 674 -16.81 11.85 12.03
C ASP A 674 -16.99 10.76 10.96
N SER A 675 -16.20 10.78 9.88
CA SER A 675 -16.40 9.92 8.70
C SER A 675 -15.97 8.47 8.95
N ARG A 676 -16.93 7.54 9.13
CA ARG A 676 -16.67 6.11 9.29
C ARG A 676 -17.04 5.28 8.05
N PHE A 677 -16.33 4.17 7.84
CA PHE A 677 -16.71 3.09 6.94
C PHE A 677 -16.57 1.76 7.71
N LEU A 678 -17.67 1.05 7.95
CA LEU A 678 -17.70 -0.23 8.66
C LEU A 678 -17.32 -1.38 7.72
N ARG A 679 -16.60 -2.38 8.23
CA ARG A 679 -16.30 -3.66 7.58
C ARG A 679 -17.06 -4.80 8.25
N LEU A 680 -17.75 -5.62 7.46
CA LEU A 680 -18.13 -6.98 7.85
C LEU A 680 -17.01 -7.97 7.50
N GLU A 681 -16.94 -9.09 8.21
CA GLU A 681 -16.19 -10.29 7.80
C GLU A 681 -17.17 -11.43 7.50
N ALA A 682 -16.74 -12.42 6.72
CA ALA A 682 -17.62 -13.46 6.17
C ALA A 682 -17.40 -14.87 6.78
N SER A 683 -16.32 -15.08 7.53
CA SER A 683 -16.03 -16.34 8.25
C SER A 683 -16.22 -16.23 9.76
N CYS A 684 -15.79 -15.10 10.35
CA CYS A 684 -16.12 -14.73 11.73
C CYS A 684 -17.57 -14.26 11.80
N VAL A 685 -18.42 -15.00 12.49
CA VAL A 685 -19.83 -14.64 12.74
C VAL A 685 -19.90 -13.58 13.85
N TYR A 686 -19.37 -12.37 13.57
CA TYR A 686 -19.48 -11.23 14.47
C TYR A 686 -20.95 -10.78 14.53
N THR A 687 -21.65 -11.24 15.54
CA THR A 687 -23.04 -10.83 15.77
C THR A 687 -23.01 -9.46 16.46
N HIS A 688 -23.72 -8.46 15.93
CA HIS A 688 -23.91 -7.22 16.69
C HIS A 688 -24.63 -7.57 17.99
N LEU A 689 -24.13 -7.07 19.12
CA LEU A 689 -24.61 -7.51 20.43
C LEU A 689 -26.03 -6.98 20.67
N ASP A 690 -27.03 -7.88 20.61
CA ASP A 690 -28.42 -7.57 20.94
C ASP A 690 -28.53 -7.23 22.44
N ILE A 691 -28.43 -5.92 22.75
CA ILE A 691 -28.51 -5.40 24.11
C ILE A 691 -29.81 -5.84 24.81
N PRO A 692 -31.02 -5.76 24.19
CA PRO A 692 -32.23 -6.39 24.72
C PRO A 692 -32.09 -7.87 25.10
N GLU A 693 -31.49 -8.72 24.25
CA GLU A 693 -31.29 -10.14 24.54
C GLU A 693 -30.36 -10.36 25.76
N VAL A 694 -29.23 -9.65 25.78
CA VAL A 694 -28.26 -9.68 26.89
C VAL A 694 -28.93 -9.24 28.19
N VAL A 695 -29.72 -8.17 28.16
CA VAL A 695 -30.43 -7.62 29.33
C VAL A 695 -31.49 -8.58 29.87
N GLU A 696 -32.24 -9.28 29.01
CA GLU A 696 -33.26 -10.24 29.46
C GLU A 696 -32.63 -11.55 29.99
N LYS A 697 -31.52 -12.03 29.42
CA LYS A 697 -30.74 -13.14 29.99
C LYS A 697 -30.12 -12.75 31.33
N TYR A 698 -29.41 -11.61 31.39
CA TYR A 698 -28.85 -11.04 32.62
C TYR A 698 -29.87 -10.95 33.76
N LYS A 699 -31.07 -10.44 33.46
CA LYS A 699 -32.19 -10.35 34.42
C LYS A 699 -32.60 -11.71 35.00
N ARG A 700 -32.56 -12.79 34.20
CA ARG A 700 -32.90 -14.16 34.62
C ARG A 700 -31.75 -14.84 35.39
N SER A 701 -30.50 -14.49 35.07
CA SER A 701 -29.29 -15.01 35.69
C SER A 701 -29.15 -14.59 37.17
N SER A 702 -28.66 -15.52 37.98
CA SER A 702 -28.54 -15.42 39.44
C SER A 702 -27.12 -15.11 39.94
N ARG A 703 -26.09 -15.41 39.14
CA ARG A 703 -24.67 -15.15 39.44
C ARG A 703 -23.92 -14.77 38.16
N ARG A 704 -23.67 -13.47 38.02
CA ARG A 704 -23.17 -12.84 36.79
C ARG A 704 -21.75 -12.31 36.98
N VAL A 705 -20.85 -12.65 36.07
CA VAL A 705 -19.52 -12.02 36.00
C VAL A 705 -19.49 -11.02 34.84
N ILE A 706 -18.95 -9.83 35.08
CA ILE A 706 -18.77 -8.77 34.08
C ILE A 706 -17.29 -8.39 34.05
N LEU A 707 -16.59 -8.69 32.96
CA LEU A 707 -15.19 -8.37 32.72
C LEU A 707 -15.11 -7.20 31.73
N LEU A 708 -14.46 -6.10 32.09
CA LEU A 708 -14.28 -4.93 31.24
C LEU A 708 -12.78 -4.60 31.17
N ASP A 709 -12.20 -4.50 29.97
CA ASP A 709 -10.87 -3.92 29.84
C ASP A 709 -10.85 -2.47 30.35
N TYR A 710 -9.76 -2.10 31.00
CA TYR A 710 -9.47 -0.76 31.47
C TYR A 710 -7.99 -0.42 31.19
N GLY A 711 -7.51 -0.78 29.99
CA GLY A 711 -6.17 -0.48 29.49
C GLY A 711 -6.16 0.68 28.49
N SER A 712 -7.09 0.64 27.54
CA SER A 712 -7.27 1.66 26.48
C SER A 712 -8.68 2.25 26.52
N ALA A 713 -9.72 1.47 26.20
CA ALA A 713 -11.11 1.87 25.91
C ALA A 713 -11.70 3.08 26.68
N TYR A 714 -11.42 3.18 27.98
CA TYR A 714 -12.07 4.12 28.91
C TYR A 714 -11.18 5.26 29.40
N ALA A 715 -9.95 5.38 28.89
CA ALA A 715 -9.27 6.67 28.86
C ALA A 715 -10.19 7.65 28.08
N PRO A 716 -10.62 8.80 28.63
CA PRO A 716 -11.42 9.77 27.87
C PRO A 716 -10.72 10.09 26.54
N HIS A 717 -11.45 9.82 25.44
CA HIS A 717 -11.06 9.86 24.03
C HIS A 717 -10.47 8.58 23.37
N SER A 718 -10.35 7.44 24.05
CA SER A 718 -9.82 6.19 23.46
C SER A 718 -10.83 5.34 22.66
N LEU A 719 -11.71 5.95 21.87
CA LEU A 719 -12.42 5.19 20.81
C LEU A 719 -12.67 6.04 19.57
N VAL A 720 -11.69 6.88 19.25
CA VAL A 720 -11.81 7.91 18.22
C VAL A 720 -10.55 7.91 17.36
N GLY A 721 -10.59 7.17 16.24
CA GLY A 721 -9.59 7.30 15.17
C GLY A 721 -9.47 8.74 14.65
N ASN A 722 -10.50 9.55 14.90
CA ASN A 722 -10.56 10.97 14.59
C ASN A 722 -9.80 11.85 15.61
N LEU A 723 -9.46 11.36 16.82
CA LEU A 723 -8.66 12.10 17.81
C LEU A 723 -7.17 11.73 17.83
N GLN A 724 -6.75 10.59 17.27
CA GLN A 724 -5.36 10.52 16.79
C GLN A 724 -5.15 11.51 15.63
N VAL A 725 -6.15 11.68 14.76
CA VAL A 725 -6.14 12.69 13.69
C VAL A 725 -6.15 14.12 14.26
N ASP A 726 -7.03 14.45 15.21
CA ASP A 726 -7.10 15.81 15.77
C ASP A 726 -5.94 16.13 16.74
N ALA A 727 -5.47 15.18 17.57
CA ALA A 727 -4.25 15.37 18.37
C ALA A 727 -3.02 15.61 17.48
N ARG A 728 -2.90 14.91 16.34
CA ARG A 728 -1.86 15.14 15.33
C ARG A 728 -2.09 16.40 14.48
N ARG A 729 -3.33 16.91 14.32
CA ARG A 729 -3.61 18.24 13.75
C ARG A 729 -3.09 19.36 14.64
N TYR A 730 -3.25 19.23 15.97
CA TYR A 730 -2.79 20.23 16.95
C TYR A 730 -1.38 19.99 17.52
N GLY A 731 -0.71 18.91 17.12
CA GLY A 731 0.68 18.63 17.47
C GLY A 731 0.91 18.21 18.93
N ALA A 732 -0.12 17.67 19.59
CA ALA A 732 0.01 17.13 20.94
C ALA A 732 0.96 15.93 20.95
N ARG A 733 2.00 16.00 21.79
CA ARG A 733 2.99 14.93 22.00
C ARG A 733 2.70 14.18 23.29
N GLY A 734 2.93 12.88 23.30
CA GLY A 734 2.74 12.01 24.47
C GLY A 734 1.25 11.71 24.75
N ALA A 735 0.84 10.47 24.48
CA ALA A 735 -0.45 9.95 24.90
C ALA A 735 -0.42 9.58 26.40
N THR A 736 -0.64 10.54 27.29
CA THR A 736 -0.72 10.28 28.74
C THR A 736 -1.96 9.44 29.07
N PRO A 737 -1.86 8.37 29.89
CA PRO A 737 -3.03 7.60 30.33
C PRO A 737 -3.99 8.47 31.13
N SER A 738 -5.21 8.65 30.63
CA SER A 738 -6.20 9.52 31.25
C SER A 738 -7.11 8.76 32.24
N ARG A 739 -7.41 9.43 33.36
CA ARG A 739 -8.24 8.94 34.47
C ARG A 739 -9.63 8.50 33.97
N PRO A 740 -10.26 7.45 34.54
CA PRO A 740 -11.64 7.10 34.19
C PRO A 740 -12.58 8.29 34.40
N ASP A 741 -13.49 8.50 33.45
CA ASP A 741 -14.45 9.59 33.52
C ASP A 741 -15.60 9.31 34.51
N GLN A 742 -16.23 10.39 34.98
CA GLN A 742 -17.20 10.32 36.09
C GLN A 742 -18.42 9.45 35.74
N ASP A 743 -18.90 9.52 34.49
CA ASP A 743 -19.98 8.69 33.96
C ASP A 743 -19.66 7.19 34.08
N PHE A 744 -18.47 6.76 33.67
CA PHE A 744 -18.07 5.36 33.76
C PHE A 744 -17.88 4.91 35.21
N ILE A 745 -17.33 5.77 36.06
CA ILE A 745 -17.22 5.54 37.51
C ILE A 745 -18.60 5.28 38.13
N GLU A 746 -19.62 6.05 37.75
CA GLU A 746 -20.99 5.87 38.26
C GLU A 746 -21.68 4.62 37.69
N LEU A 747 -21.45 4.28 36.42
CA LEU A 747 -21.91 3.03 35.81
C LEU A 747 -21.38 1.79 36.56
N VAL A 748 -20.05 1.70 36.74
CA VAL A 748 -19.40 0.59 37.44
C VAL A 748 -19.85 0.50 38.90
N LYS A 749 -20.02 1.63 39.59
CA LYS A 749 -20.54 1.66 40.97
C LYS A 749 -21.94 1.06 41.07
N GLY A 750 -22.90 1.54 40.27
CA GLY A 750 -24.27 1.01 40.32
C GLY A 750 -24.39 -0.46 39.89
N LEU A 751 -23.54 -0.93 38.97
CA LEU A 751 -23.44 -2.36 38.64
C LEU A 751 -22.89 -3.21 39.80
N SER A 752 -21.99 -2.65 40.60
CA SER A 752 -21.37 -3.34 41.75
C SER A 752 -22.28 -3.38 43.01
N GLN A 753 -23.43 -2.70 43.00
CA GLN A 753 -24.40 -2.70 44.11
C GLN A 753 -25.34 -3.91 44.13
N ASP A 754 -25.44 -4.67 43.04
CA ASP A 754 -26.23 -5.90 42.97
C ASP A 754 -25.37 -7.08 43.43
N GLU A 755 -25.73 -7.72 44.54
CA GLU A 755 -24.97 -8.85 45.13
C GLU A 755 -24.89 -10.10 44.22
N ARG A 756 -25.66 -10.13 43.13
CA ARG A 756 -25.58 -11.16 42.08
C ARG A 756 -24.49 -10.89 41.05
N ASN A 757 -23.94 -9.68 41.01
CA ASN A 757 -22.91 -9.28 40.07
C ASN A 757 -21.51 -9.44 40.69
N THR A 758 -20.53 -9.76 39.86
CA THR A 758 -19.11 -9.58 40.19
C THR A 758 -18.45 -8.89 38.99
N VAL A 759 -18.01 -7.65 39.17
CA VAL A 759 -17.47 -6.79 38.11
C VAL A 759 -15.95 -6.76 38.24
N PHE A 760 -15.21 -7.00 37.17
CA PHE A 760 -13.77 -6.82 37.11
C PHE A 760 -13.39 -5.77 36.07
N LEU A 761 -12.57 -4.80 36.48
CA LEU A 761 -11.87 -3.90 35.57
C LEU A 761 -10.45 -4.43 35.33
N LEU A 762 -10.09 -4.73 34.09
CA LEU A 762 -8.82 -5.36 33.74
C LEU A 762 -7.84 -4.32 33.18
N SER A 763 -6.86 -3.85 33.95
CA SER A 763 -5.98 -2.76 33.47
C SER A 763 -4.59 -3.22 33.01
N SER A 764 -4.13 -2.67 31.89
CA SER A 764 -2.74 -2.76 31.41
C SER A 764 -1.80 -1.71 32.03
N GLN A 765 -2.38 -0.77 32.79
CA GLN A 765 -1.71 0.39 33.39
C GLN A 765 -0.98 0.01 34.70
N GLU A 766 -0.09 0.89 35.14
CA GLU A 766 0.76 0.68 36.31
C GLU A 766 -0.05 0.61 37.63
N LYS A 767 0.37 -0.27 38.53
CA LYS A 767 -0.26 -0.50 39.84
C LYS A 767 -0.40 0.78 40.69
N SER A 768 0.56 1.71 40.64
CA SER A 768 0.49 2.97 41.40
C SER A 768 -0.63 3.89 40.89
N MET A 769 -0.69 4.08 39.57
CA MET A 769 -1.67 4.90 38.86
C MET A 769 -3.10 4.36 39.03
N VAL A 770 -3.28 3.05 38.86
CA VAL A 770 -4.59 2.40 39.11
C VAL A 770 -4.98 2.53 40.59
N LYS A 771 -4.05 2.35 41.54
CA LYS A 771 -4.31 2.59 42.96
C LYS A 771 -4.72 4.04 43.25
N GLU A 772 -4.14 5.04 42.57
CA GLU A 772 -4.54 6.44 42.72
C GLU A 772 -5.96 6.71 42.19
N TRP A 773 -6.30 6.18 41.02
CA TRP A 773 -7.62 6.35 40.40
C TRP A 773 -8.76 5.84 41.30
N PHE A 774 -8.54 4.71 41.99
CA PHE A 774 -9.48 4.07 42.92
C PHE A 774 -9.21 4.35 44.41
N SER A 775 -8.43 5.41 44.73
CA SER A 775 -7.96 5.71 46.11
C SER A 775 -8.99 6.30 47.08
N LYS A 776 -10.10 6.87 46.59
CA LYS A 776 -11.07 7.61 47.43
C LYS A 776 -11.98 6.68 48.23
N GLU A 777 -12.28 7.07 49.48
CA GLU A 777 -13.26 6.48 50.43
C GLU A 777 -14.58 6.06 49.74
N SER A 778 -15.02 6.82 48.74
CA SER A 778 -16.22 6.56 47.92
C SER A 778 -16.27 5.20 47.19
N TRP A 779 -15.23 4.37 47.27
CA TRP A 779 -15.18 3.02 46.70
C TRP A 779 -15.28 1.89 47.75
N GLU A 780 -15.15 2.18 49.05
CA GLU A 780 -14.98 1.14 50.08
C GLU A 780 -16.14 0.13 50.12
N GLN A 781 -17.37 0.61 49.96
CA GLN A 781 -18.60 -0.18 49.97
C GLN A 781 -18.77 -1.11 48.74
N PHE A 782 -17.95 -0.95 47.69
CA PHE A 782 -18.13 -1.64 46.41
C PHE A 782 -17.16 -2.83 46.21
N TRP A 783 -16.03 -2.88 46.94
CA TRP A 783 -14.98 -3.91 46.77
C TRP A 783 -15.41 -5.35 47.09
N ALA A 784 -16.58 -5.56 47.69
CA ALA A 784 -17.16 -6.90 47.84
C ALA A 784 -17.47 -7.55 46.48
N ASN A 785 -18.00 -6.75 45.55
CA ASN A 785 -18.44 -7.20 44.22
C ASN A 785 -17.55 -6.66 43.08
N LEU A 786 -16.76 -5.61 43.35
CA LEU A 786 -15.80 -5.03 42.41
C LEU A 786 -14.39 -5.62 42.61
N GLY A 787 -13.83 -6.13 41.53
CA GLY A 787 -12.42 -6.43 41.36
C GLY A 787 -11.75 -5.45 40.39
N VAL A 788 -10.46 -5.18 40.58
CA VAL A 788 -9.62 -4.42 39.64
C VAL A 788 -8.28 -5.13 39.49
N THR A 789 -7.77 -5.27 38.26
CA THR A 789 -6.40 -5.72 37.98
C THR A 789 -5.54 -4.58 37.45
N ALA A 790 -4.22 -4.74 37.56
CA ALA A 790 -3.22 -3.84 37.00
C ALA A 790 -2.12 -4.65 36.30
N GLU A 791 -1.39 -3.99 35.41
CA GLU A 791 -0.24 -4.54 34.68
C GLU A 791 -0.58 -5.87 33.98
N ASN A 792 -1.65 -5.85 33.16
CA ASN A 792 -2.16 -6.97 32.36
C ASN A 792 -2.60 -8.20 33.18
N GLY A 793 -2.87 -8.02 34.48
CA GLY A 793 -3.26 -9.11 35.38
C GLY A 793 -2.13 -9.65 36.25
N CYS A 794 -0.99 -8.98 36.36
CA CYS A 794 0.02 -9.31 37.38
C CYS A 794 -0.52 -9.12 38.80
N PHE A 795 -1.20 -7.99 39.03
CA PHE A 795 -1.78 -7.66 40.33
C PHE A 795 -3.29 -7.54 40.24
N TYR A 796 -3.97 -7.89 41.33
CA TYR A 796 -5.40 -7.68 41.47
C TYR A 796 -5.79 -7.23 42.88
N ARG A 797 -6.98 -6.65 43.00
CA ARG A 797 -7.65 -6.35 44.26
C ARG A 797 -9.13 -6.72 44.10
N TRP A 798 -9.60 -7.66 44.92
CA TRP A 798 -10.99 -8.11 44.95
C TRP A 798 -11.34 -8.62 46.36
N GLY A 799 -12.47 -8.19 46.93
CA GLY A 799 -12.95 -8.60 48.26
C GLY A 799 -12.11 -8.17 49.47
N LYS A 800 -10.88 -7.67 49.25
CA LYS A 800 -9.88 -7.35 50.28
C LYS A 800 -9.40 -5.89 50.16
N PRO A 801 -8.91 -5.27 51.25
CA PRO A 801 -8.40 -3.90 51.21
C PRO A 801 -7.03 -3.77 50.53
N HIS A 802 -6.23 -4.85 50.49
CA HIS A 802 -4.91 -4.87 49.89
C HIS A 802 -4.90 -5.44 48.46
N TRP A 803 -3.84 -5.11 47.72
CA TRP A 803 -3.54 -5.71 46.41
C TRP A 803 -2.79 -7.02 46.60
N GLU A 804 -3.19 -8.04 45.86
CA GLU A 804 -2.54 -9.37 45.81
C GLU A 804 -1.84 -9.55 44.45
N SER A 805 -0.84 -10.44 44.40
CA SER A 805 -0.17 -10.85 43.16
C SER A 805 -0.79 -12.15 42.66
N LEU A 806 -0.96 -12.29 41.35
CA LEU A 806 -1.37 -13.56 40.73
C LEU A 806 -0.21 -14.54 40.56
N VAL A 807 1.03 -14.05 40.64
CA VAL A 807 2.26 -14.87 40.63
C VAL A 807 3.06 -14.58 41.91
N SER A 808 3.42 -15.62 42.66
CA SER A 808 4.11 -15.51 43.95
C SER A 808 5.60 -15.14 43.80
N ASP A 809 6.27 -15.77 42.84
CA ASP A 809 7.73 -15.80 42.71
C ASP A 809 8.16 -15.21 41.37
N LEU A 810 7.95 -13.91 41.19
CA LEU A 810 8.36 -13.18 39.98
C LEU A 810 9.85 -12.86 40.02
N ASP A 811 10.65 -13.51 39.17
CA ASP A 811 11.96 -12.96 38.80
C ASP A 811 11.78 -11.64 38.05
N LEU A 812 12.46 -10.60 38.53
CA LEU A 812 12.54 -9.28 37.92
C LEU A 812 13.99 -8.87 37.62
N SER A 813 14.97 -9.78 37.77
CA SER A 813 16.39 -9.51 37.53
C SER A 813 16.66 -9.05 36.09
N TRP A 814 15.91 -9.61 35.14
CA TRP A 814 15.90 -9.23 33.72
C TRP A 814 15.54 -7.75 33.48
N MET A 815 14.74 -7.10 34.33
CA MET A 815 14.33 -5.70 34.13
C MET A 815 15.54 -4.76 34.16
N ALA A 816 16.49 -5.01 35.05
CA ALA A 816 17.74 -4.24 35.15
C ALA A 816 18.70 -4.48 33.96
N THR A 817 18.47 -5.52 33.18
CA THR A 817 19.17 -5.78 31.91
C THR A 817 18.42 -5.12 30.76
N ALA A 818 17.11 -5.36 30.65
CA ALA A 818 16.22 -4.73 29.66
C ALA A 818 16.32 -3.20 29.67
N HIS A 819 16.26 -2.56 30.84
CA HIS A 819 16.39 -1.09 30.96
C HIS A 819 17.72 -0.56 30.38
N LYS A 820 18.84 -1.30 30.50
CA LYS A 820 20.13 -0.89 29.89
C LYS A 820 20.08 -0.94 28.36
N VAL A 821 19.45 -1.98 27.81
CA VAL A 821 19.22 -2.11 26.37
C VAL A 821 18.30 -0.97 25.91
N LEU A 822 17.10 -0.84 26.49
CA LEU A 822 16.13 0.21 26.17
C LEU A 822 16.74 1.61 26.22
N ARG A 823 17.52 1.93 27.27
CA ARG A 823 18.16 3.23 27.43
C ARG A 823 19.14 3.54 26.30
N THR A 824 19.85 2.53 25.81
CA THR A 824 20.76 2.67 24.66
C THR A 824 20.00 3.10 23.40
N TYR A 825 18.75 2.66 23.22
CA TYR A 825 17.89 3.13 22.13
C TYR A 825 17.22 4.48 22.44
N THR A 826 16.79 4.74 23.68
CA THR A 826 16.23 6.06 24.06
C THR A 826 17.23 7.20 23.89
N ASP A 827 18.49 6.99 24.27
CA ASP A 827 19.56 7.99 24.11
C ASP A 827 19.92 8.22 22.62
N ARG A 828 19.63 7.27 21.73
CA ARG A 828 19.85 7.35 20.26
C ARG A 828 18.63 7.88 19.48
N VAL A 829 17.41 7.65 19.95
CA VAL A 829 16.17 7.89 19.20
C VAL A 829 15.36 9.00 19.85
N HIS A 830 15.52 10.23 19.35
CA HIS A 830 14.81 11.41 19.84
C HIS A 830 13.29 11.27 19.70
N GLY A 831 12.54 11.64 20.74
CA GLY A 831 11.08 11.47 20.78
C GLY A 831 10.63 10.09 21.28
N THR A 832 11.53 9.31 21.89
CA THR A 832 11.20 8.05 22.57
C THR A 832 11.38 8.18 24.08
N TYR A 833 10.73 7.32 24.85
CA TYR A 833 10.88 7.26 26.31
C TYR A 833 10.62 5.86 26.85
N ILE A 834 11.15 5.59 28.05
CA ILE A 834 10.92 4.34 28.78
C ILE A 834 9.82 4.58 29.82
N GLN A 835 8.88 3.65 29.90
CA GLN A 835 7.94 3.51 31.01
C GLN A 835 8.27 2.20 31.75
N GLU A 836 8.89 2.31 32.92
CA GLU A 836 9.00 1.21 33.87
C GLU A 836 7.65 1.02 34.58
N LYS A 837 7.14 -0.21 34.67
CA LYS A 837 6.03 -0.60 35.54
C LYS A 837 6.56 -1.53 36.64
N SER A 838 5.69 -2.06 37.51
CA SER A 838 6.12 -2.95 38.61
C SER A 838 6.62 -4.33 38.13
N CYS A 839 6.14 -4.84 36.99
CA CYS A 839 6.55 -6.15 36.43
C CYS A 839 6.74 -6.17 34.90
N SER A 840 6.67 -5.03 34.23
CA SER A 840 6.91 -4.91 32.78
C SER A 840 7.62 -3.60 32.48
N ILE A 841 8.26 -3.50 31.32
CA ILE A 841 8.98 -2.30 30.90
C ILE A 841 8.69 -2.03 29.43
N VAL A 842 8.33 -0.78 29.11
CA VAL A 842 7.83 -0.39 27.79
C VAL A 842 8.68 0.73 27.21
N TRP A 843 9.14 0.55 25.97
CA TRP A 843 9.78 1.60 25.18
C TRP A 843 8.77 2.17 24.20
N HIS A 844 8.42 3.44 24.35
CA HIS A 844 7.44 4.14 23.53
C HIS A 844 8.14 4.99 22.47
N TYR A 845 7.69 4.86 21.22
CA TYR A 845 8.26 5.58 20.07
C TYR A 845 7.22 6.34 19.23
N ALA A 846 6.05 6.61 19.80
CA ALA A 846 4.95 7.34 19.14
C ALA A 846 5.32 8.77 18.71
N ASP A 847 6.22 9.45 19.43
CA ASP A 847 6.58 10.86 19.24
C ASP A 847 7.88 11.07 18.44
N CYS A 848 8.49 10.01 17.92
CA CYS A 848 9.65 10.06 17.01
C CYS A 848 9.23 9.96 15.52
N ASP A 849 10.19 10.08 14.59
CA ASP A 849 9.90 9.78 13.19
C ASP A 849 9.55 8.29 13.03
N GLN A 850 8.41 8.01 12.40
CA GLN A 850 7.81 6.68 12.39
C GLN A 850 8.65 5.63 11.63
N ASP A 851 9.37 6.03 10.58
CA ASP A 851 10.22 5.08 9.83
C ASP A 851 11.46 4.72 10.67
N TRP A 852 12.11 5.73 11.26
CA TRP A 852 13.27 5.54 12.14
C TRP A 852 12.92 4.77 13.41
N GLY A 853 11.81 5.14 14.06
CA GLY A 853 11.27 4.46 15.22
C GLY A 853 10.91 2.99 14.94
N ALA A 854 10.28 2.69 13.80
CA ALA A 854 9.96 1.31 13.43
C ALA A 854 11.20 0.47 13.08
N MET A 855 12.23 1.06 12.46
CA MET A 855 13.51 0.37 12.23
C MET A 855 14.22 0.08 13.57
N GLN A 856 14.31 1.08 14.44
CA GLN A 856 14.93 0.92 15.77
C GLN A 856 14.11 0.00 16.70
N ALA A 857 12.78 -0.05 16.56
CA ALA A 857 11.94 -0.98 17.31
C ALA A 857 12.17 -2.45 16.92
N ARG A 858 12.52 -2.74 15.65
CA ARG A 858 12.90 -4.09 15.21
C ARG A 858 14.27 -4.47 15.77
N GLU A 859 15.30 -3.65 15.52
CA GLU A 859 16.65 -3.85 16.07
C GLU A 859 16.62 -4.02 17.60
N LEU A 860 15.78 -3.24 18.28
CA LEU A 860 15.54 -3.35 19.72
C LEU A 860 14.81 -4.65 20.11
N THR A 861 13.85 -5.12 19.32
CA THR A 861 13.14 -6.39 19.59
C THR A 861 14.13 -7.54 19.48
N ASP A 862 14.85 -7.64 18.37
CA ASP A 862 15.86 -8.67 18.11
C ASP A 862 16.93 -8.69 19.23
N HIS A 863 17.47 -7.52 19.59
CA HIS A 863 18.48 -7.37 20.64
C HIS A 863 17.93 -7.65 22.05
N LEU A 864 16.66 -7.39 22.33
CA LEU A 864 16.02 -7.80 23.59
C LEU A 864 15.77 -9.31 23.65
N GLU A 865 15.40 -9.94 22.53
CA GLU A 865 15.21 -11.40 22.46
C GLU A 865 16.55 -12.13 22.65
N ASP A 866 17.62 -11.71 21.97
CA ASP A 866 18.99 -12.22 22.16
C ASP A 866 19.47 -12.08 23.61
N VAL A 867 19.32 -10.89 24.21
CA VAL A 867 19.85 -10.59 25.56
C VAL A 867 19.01 -11.23 26.67
N LEU A 868 17.75 -11.59 26.40
CA LEU A 868 16.82 -12.14 27.39
C LEU A 868 16.42 -13.60 27.11
N GLU A 869 17.06 -14.29 26.15
CA GLU A 869 16.79 -15.69 25.77
C GLU A 869 16.71 -16.64 26.98
N HIS A 870 17.56 -16.42 27.98
CA HIS A 870 17.65 -17.26 29.19
C HIS A 870 16.69 -16.86 30.32
N HIS A 871 15.82 -15.86 30.13
CA HIS A 871 14.80 -15.42 31.09
C HIS A 871 13.37 -15.79 30.63
N GLU A 872 12.46 -16.01 31.58
CA GLU A 872 11.05 -16.37 31.27
C GLU A 872 10.20 -15.14 30.87
N VAL A 873 10.66 -14.39 29.87
CA VAL A 873 10.00 -13.17 29.37
C VAL A 873 9.65 -13.25 27.88
N ASP A 874 8.61 -12.52 27.48
CA ASP A 874 8.26 -12.22 26.10
C ASP A 874 8.66 -10.77 25.78
N VAL A 875 9.20 -10.55 24.59
CA VAL A 875 9.34 -9.22 23.98
C VAL A 875 8.15 -9.04 23.02
N ILE A 876 7.38 -7.96 23.21
CA ILE A 876 6.11 -7.77 22.51
C ILE A 876 6.16 -6.47 21.70
N PRO A 877 6.46 -6.54 20.38
CA PRO A 877 6.31 -5.41 19.48
C PRO A 877 4.82 -5.08 19.29
N GLY A 878 4.47 -3.81 19.54
CA GLY A 878 3.14 -3.24 19.37
C GLY A 878 3.18 -1.94 18.57
N GLN A 879 2.01 -1.38 18.27
CA GLN A 879 1.94 -0.13 17.53
C GLN A 879 2.59 1.01 18.34
N CYS A 880 3.69 1.56 17.83
CA CYS A 880 4.48 2.62 18.46
C CYS A 880 5.06 2.29 19.86
N ARG A 881 5.14 0.99 20.24
CA ARG A 881 5.69 0.54 21.53
C ARG A 881 6.36 -0.83 21.44
N VAL A 882 7.35 -1.09 22.28
CA VAL A 882 7.87 -2.45 22.57
C VAL A 882 7.71 -2.69 24.08
N GLU A 883 6.97 -3.71 24.48
CA GLU A 883 6.77 -4.08 25.90
C GLU A 883 7.45 -5.41 26.21
N VAL A 884 8.31 -5.45 27.23
CA VAL A 884 8.88 -6.69 27.76
C VAL A 884 8.14 -7.07 29.04
N ARG A 885 7.64 -8.31 29.12
CA ARG A 885 6.88 -8.83 30.27
C ARG A 885 7.16 -10.32 30.53
N PRO A 886 6.95 -10.84 31.75
CA PRO A 886 7.04 -12.27 32.03
C PRO A 886 6.01 -13.10 31.25
N LYS A 887 6.42 -14.27 30.73
CA LYS A 887 5.60 -15.25 29.99
C LYS A 887 4.39 -15.74 30.79
N SER A 888 4.49 -15.74 32.11
CA SER A 888 3.43 -16.13 33.04
C SER A 888 2.31 -15.09 33.22
N ILE A 889 2.43 -13.89 32.65
CA ILE A 889 1.46 -12.79 32.83
C ILE A 889 0.80 -12.40 31.50
N ASN A 890 -0.47 -12.73 31.34
CA ASN A 890 -1.36 -12.16 30.33
C ASN A 890 -2.81 -12.09 30.84
N LYS A 891 -3.65 -11.29 30.17
CA LYS A 891 -5.05 -11.07 30.57
C LYS A 891 -5.87 -12.35 30.59
N GLY A 892 -5.60 -13.29 29.67
CA GLY A 892 -6.27 -14.59 29.61
C GLY A 892 -6.01 -15.42 30.88
N VAL A 893 -4.74 -15.65 31.24
CA VAL A 893 -4.34 -16.40 32.44
C VAL A 893 -4.91 -15.77 33.72
N ALA A 894 -4.87 -14.43 33.82
CA ALA A 894 -5.46 -13.71 34.96
C ALA A 894 -6.99 -13.93 35.05
N VAL A 895 -7.71 -13.84 33.92
CA VAL A 895 -9.16 -14.11 33.86
C VAL A 895 -9.47 -15.57 34.17
N GLU A 896 -8.68 -16.54 33.70
CA GLU A 896 -8.88 -17.97 33.99
C GLU A 896 -8.78 -18.25 35.50
N LEU A 897 -7.74 -17.74 36.15
CA LEU A 897 -7.52 -17.91 37.59
C LEU A 897 -8.63 -17.23 38.42
N LEU A 898 -9.08 -16.05 37.99
CA LEU A 898 -10.19 -15.34 38.64
C LEU A 898 -11.54 -16.06 38.45
N LEU A 899 -11.87 -16.51 37.24
CA LEU A 899 -13.12 -17.24 36.96
C LEU A 899 -13.21 -18.56 37.75
N ARG A 900 -12.15 -19.37 37.74
CA ARG A 900 -12.06 -20.60 38.57
C ARG A 900 -12.27 -20.28 40.06
N SER A 901 -11.71 -19.18 40.55
CA SER A 901 -11.86 -18.73 41.95
C SER A 901 -13.25 -18.17 42.31
N ILE A 902 -14.08 -17.84 41.31
CA ILE A 902 -15.49 -17.44 41.48
C ILE A 902 -16.40 -18.69 41.44
N GLU A 903 -16.17 -19.58 40.47
CA GLU A 903 -16.96 -20.80 40.26
C GLU A 903 -16.85 -21.76 41.47
N GLN A 904 -15.64 -21.98 41.98
CA GLN A 904 -15.38 -22.82 43.19
C GLN A 904 -16.21 -22.43 44.41
N LYS A 905 -16.69 -21.19 44.51
CA LYS A 905 -17.55 -20.73 45.62
C LYS A 905 -19.02 -21.12 45.39
N LYS A 906 -19.52 -20.86 44.17
CA LYS A 906 -20.85 -21.22 43.62
C LYS A 906 -20.79 -21.01 42.10
N PRO A 907 -21.44 -21.85 41.28
CA PRO A 907 -21.40 -21.74 39.81
C PRO A 907 -21.89 -20.39 39.28
N VAL A 908 -21.50 -20.08 38.04
CA VAL A 908 -21.79 -18.83 37.33
C VAL A 908 -22.74 -19.14 36.17
N ASP A 909 -23.84 -18.39 36.05
CA ASP A 909 -24.86 -18.59 35.00
C ASP A 909 -24.89 -17.48 33.94
N PHE A 910 -24.03 -16.47 34.08
CA PHE A 910 -23.82 -15.41 33.08
C PHE A 910 -22.38 -14.88 33.12
N VAL A 911 -21.75 -14.73 31.95
CA VAL A 911 -20.44 -14.08 31.78
C VAL A 911 -20.53 -13.07 30.63
N LEU A 912 -20.26 -11.80 30.91
CA LEU A 912 -20.05 -10.75 29.91
C LEU A 912 -18.59 -10.32 29.95
N CYS A 913 -17.96 -10.21 28.78
CA CYS A 913 -16.58 -9.78 28.61
C CYS A 913 -16.50 -8.74 27.48
N VAL A 914 -15.81 -7.62 27.74
CA VAL A 914 -15.66 -6.49 26.81
C VAL A 914 -14.22 -5.99 26.77
N GLY A 915 -13.64 -5.79 25.59
CA GLY A 915 -12.28 -5.28 25.38
C GLY A 915 -12.07 -4.53 24.06
N ASP A 916 -10.92 -3.85 23.91
CA ASP A 916 -10.61 -2.96 22.77
C ASP A 916 -9.16 -2.97 22.24
N ASP A 917 -8.22 -3.73 22.84
CA ASP A 917 -6.81 -3.86 22.38
C ASP A 917 -6.48 -5.30 21.96
N ARG A 918 -5.40 -5.50 21.19
CA ARG A 918 -4.89 -6.84 20.83
C ARG A 918 -4.54 -7.67 22.08
N SER A 919 -4.23 -7.02 23.20
CA SER A 919 -4.01 -7.67 24.50
C SER A 919 -5.25 -8.37 25.07
N ASP A 920 -6.46 -8.12 24.53
CA ASP A 920 -7.71 -8.80 24.94
C ASP A 920 -7.97 -10.12 24.19
N GLU A 921 -7.23 -10.40 23.11
CA GLU A 921 -7.47 -11.56 22.27
C GLU A 921 -7.18 -12.89 22.99
N ASP A 922 -6.22 -12.90 23.94
CA ASP A 922 -5.96 -14.02 24.85
C ASP A 922 -7.19 -14.31 25.75
N MET A 923 -7.86 -13.27 26.23
CA MET A 923 -9.06 -13.35 27.06
C MET A 923 -10.27 -13.81 26.23
N PHE A 924 -10.45 -13.29 25.01
CA PHE A 924 -11.53 -13.75 24.13
C PHE A 924 -11.34 -15.20 23.65
N ALA A 925 -10.09 -15.62 23.37
CA ALA A 925 -9.77 -17.00 23.04
C ALA A 925 -10.13 -17.97 24.17
N LEU A 926 -9.77 -17.64 25.41
CA LEU A 926 -10.15 -18.38 26.60
C LEU A 926 -11.66 -18.48 26.73
N ILE A 927 -12.37 -17.35 26.69
CA ILE A 927 -13.83 -17.29 26.94
C ILE A 927 -14.63 -18.07 25.87
N ARG A 928 -14.09 -18.20 24.66
CA ARG A 928 -14.65 -19.06 23.60
C ARG A 928 -14.51 -20.55 23.94
N ASP A 929 -13.40 -20.98 24.54
CA ASP A 929 -13.12 -22.37 24.98
C ASP A 929 -13.67 -22.65 26.39
N ARG A 930 -14.94 -22.28 26.60
CA ARG A 930 -15.65 -22.32 27.90
C ARG A 930 -15.70 -23.67 28.60
N GLN A 931 -15.41 -24.78 27.91
CA GLN A 931 -15.42 -26.13 28.50
C GLN A 931 -14.29 -26.36 29.52
N ARG A 932 -13.32 -25.44 29.64
CA ARG A 932 -12.21 -25.56 30.59
C ARG A 932 -12.46 -24.97 31.99
N PHE A 933 -13.50 -24.14 32.17
CA PHE A 933 -13.72 -23.35 33.40
C PHE A 933 -15.18 -22.94 33.64
N ILE A 934 -16.15 -23.60 32.98
CA ILE A 934 -17.58 -23.48 33.28
C ILE A 934 -18.22 -24.88 33.25
N GLU A 935 -18.62 -25.41 34.40
CA GLU A 935 -19.24 -26.75 34.52
C GLU A 935 -20.71 -26.78 34.04
N GLN A 936 -21.37 -25.63 33.90
CA GLN A 936 -22.78 -25.54 33.50
C GLN A 936 -22.98 -25.33 31.99
N GLU A 937 -23.58 -26.32 31.31
CA GLU A 937 -23.90 -26.27 29.87
C GLU A 937 -24.77 -25.07 29.46
N ASN A 938 -25.60 -24.54 30.37
CA ASN A 938 -26.57 -23.47 30.13
C ASN A 938 -26.08 -22.05 30.48
N CYS A 939 -24.80 -21.84 30.81
CA CYS A 939 -24.28 -20.51 31.13
C CYS A 939 -24.34 -19.55 29.93
N ALA A 940 -24.88 -18.34 30.13
CA ALA A 940 -24.97 -17.32 29.09
C ALA A 940 -23.64 -16.54 28.96
N VAL A 941 -22.82 -16.88 27.94
CA VAL A 941 -21.48 -16.30 27.73
C VAL A 941 -21.45 -15.35 26.54
N TYR A 942 -20.98 -14.11 26.77
CA TYR A 942 -20.83 -13.05 25.77
C TYR A 942 -19.39 -12.49 25.80
N ALA A 943 -18.59 -12.82 24.78
CA ALA A 943 -17.30 -12.16 24.51
C ALA A 943 -17.49 -11.12 23.41
N CYS A 944 -17.22 -9.85 23.70
CA CYS A 944 -17.54 -8.71 22.86
C CYS A 944 -16.33 -7.79 22.62
N THR A 945 -16.00 -7.49 21.37
CA THR A 945 -15.03 -6.43 21.02
C THR A 945 -15.75 -5.09 20.88
N VAL A 946 -15.09 -3.99 21.26
CA VAL A 946 -15.57 -2.63 20.98
C VAL A 946 -14.93 -2.12 19.70
N GLY A 947 -15.75 -1.61 18.78
CA GLY A 947 -15.34 -1.30 17.41
C GLY A 947 -15.16 -2.55 16.54
N LEU A 948 -15.32 -2.40 15.22
CA LEU A 948 -15.21 -3.51 14.28
C LEU A 948 -13.75 -3.74 13.85
N ARG A 949 -13.20 -4.88 14.25
CA ARG A 949 -11.82 -5.32 14.01
C ARG A 949 -11.76 -6.86 13.90
N PRO A 950 -10.67 -7.45 13.37
CA PRO A 950 -10.44 -8.89 13.52
C PRO A 950 -10.30 -9.24 15.01
N SER A 951 -11.08 -10.20 15.52
CA SER A 951 -11.07 -10.59 16.94
C SER A 951 -11.55 -12.03 17.14
N HIS A 952 -11.17 -12.64 18.25
CA HIS A 952 -11.69 -13.90 18.75
C HIS A 952 -13.01 -13.76 19.51
N ALA A 953 -13.46 -12.52 19.80
CA ALA A 953 -14.79 -12.23 20.32
C ALA A 953 -15.90 -12.67 19.35
N GLY A 954 -16.98 -13.25 19.87
CA GLY A 954 -18.14 -13.68 19.08
C GLY A 954 -19.13 -12.55 18.76
N TYR A 955 -19.04 -11.45 19.50
CA TYR A 955 -19.93 -10.29 19.38
C TYR A 955 -19.15 -8.99 19.21
N TYR A 956 -19.82 -7.94 18.73
CA TYR A 956 -19.27 -6.58 18.74
C TYR A 956 -20.29 -5.53 19.17
N LEU A 957 -19.77 -4.43 19.71
CA LEU A 957 -20.47 -3.15 19.91
C LEU A 957 -19.78 -2.09 19.05
N SER A 958 -20.54 -1.24 18.36
CA SER A 958 -19.98 -0.30 17.38
C SER A 958 -19.15 0.80 18.03
N GLU A 959 -19.54 1.26 19.23
CA GLU A 959 -19.03 2.48 19.88
C GLU A 959 -19.10 2.41 21.42
N MET A 960 -18.33 3.26 22.12
CA MET A 960 -18.45 3.45 23.58
C MET A 960 -19.84 3.94 23.98
N ALA A 961 -20.56 4.60 23.07
CA ALA A 961 -21.94 5.01 23.28
C ALA A 961 -22.87 3.78 23.45
N GLU A 962 -22.75 2.78 22.57
CA GLU A 962 -23.51 1.52 22.70
C GLU A 962 -23.11 0.74 23.96
N LEU A 963 -21.82 0.72 24.30
CA LEU A 963 -21.31 0.09 25.52
C LEU A 963 -21.83 0.78 26.80
N ARG A 964 -21.78 2.12 26.87
CA ARG A 964 -22.37 2.90 27.97
C ARG A 964 -23.89 2.69 28.05
N GLN A 965 -24.58 2.61 26.91
CA GLN A 965 -26.00 2.29 26.85
C GLN A 965 -26.31 0.88 27.38
N MET A 966 -25.50 -0.13 27.03
CA MET A 966 -25.63 -1.49 27.56
C MET A 966 -25.39 -1.51 29.07
N LEU A 967 -24.26 -0.95 29.55
CA LEU A 967 -23.92 -0.92 30.98
C LEU A 967 -25.01 -0.18 31.79
N LYS A 968 -25.59 0.89 31.24
CA LYS A 968 -26.72 1.60 31.86
C LYS A 968 -28.00 0.76 31.89
N ALA A 969 -28.33 0.07 30.80
CA ALA A 969 -29.50 -0.82 30.76
C ALA A 969 -29.38 -1.98 31.76
N LEU A 970 -28.17 -2.53 31.94
CA LEU A 970 -27.87 -3.54 32.96
C LEU A 970 -27.99 -2.96 34.39
N GLN A 971 -27.47 -1.75 34.61
CA GLN A 971 -27.58 -1.02 35.88
C GLN A 971 -29.05 -0.75 36.26
N ASP A 972 -29.86 -0.24 35.33
CA ASP A 972 -31.29 0.02 35.54
C ASP A 972 -32.05 -1.25 35.96
N LYS A 973 -31.69 -2.42 35.42
CA LYS A 973 -32.32 -3.70 35.80
C LYS A 973 -31.79 -4.29 37.10
N SER A 974 -30.55 -4.01 37.48
CA SER A 974 -30.05 -4.30 38.84
C SER A 974 -30.80 -3.48 39.89
N ILE A 975 -30.92 -2.17 39.71
CA ILE A 975 -31.64 -1.28 40.64
C ILE A 975 -33.13 -1.63 40.69
N SER A 976 -33.74 -1.96 39.55
CA SER A 976 -35.15 -2.40 39.46
C SER A 976 -35.46 -3.69 40.24
N ALA A 977 -34.47 -4.56 40.49
CA ALA A 977 -34.70 -5.81 41.21
C ALA A 977 -34.83 -5.62 42.74
N ASN A 978 -34.39 -4.48 43.27
CA ASN A 978 -34.49 -4.13 44.69
C ASN A 978 -35.84 -3.46 45.06
N ARG A 979 -36.82 -3.43 44.16
CA ARG A 979 -38.22 -3.10 44.47
C ARG A 979 -39.01 -4.38 44.66
N SER A 980 -39.78 -4.45 45.74
CA SER A 980 -40.61 -5.60 46.07
C SER A 980 -41.58 -5.95 44.94
N TYR A 981 -41.55 -7.22 44.52
CA TYR A 981 -42.47 -7.79 43.53
C TYR A 981 -43.93 -7.51 43.90
N SER A 982 -44.75 -7.15 42.92
CA SER A 982 -46.20 -7.07 43.12
C SER A 982 -46.79 -8.48 43.22
N THR A 983 -47.99 -8.59 43.78
CA THR A 983 -48.76 -9.85 43.79
C THR A 983 -48.98 -10.41 42.38
N THR A 984 -49.03 -9.55 41.36
CA THR A 984 -49.09 -9.93 39.94
C THR A 984 -47.84 -10.63 39.44
N ASP A 985 -46.64 -10.21 39.89
CA ASP A 985 -45.37 -10.78 39.45
C ASP A 985 -45.15 -12.17 40.07
N LEU A 986 -45.55 -12.35 41.33
CA LEU A 986 -45.56 -13.65 42.00
C LEU A 986 -46.48 -14.65 41.29
N GLN A 987 -47.67 -14.20 40.86
CA GLN A 987 -48.62 -15.03 40.09
C GLN A 987 -48.12 -15.41 38.69
N LEU A 988 -47.15 -14.67 38.12
CA LEU A 988 -46.50 -15.02 36.87
C LEU A 988 -45.36 -16.03 37.06
N LEU A 989 -44.64 -15.97 38.18
CA LEU A 989 -43.62 -16.96 38.54
C LEU A 989 -44.24 -18.34 38.82
N ASP A 990 -45.34 -18.40 39.57
CA ASP A 990 -46.06 -19.66 39.88
C ASP A 990 -46.49 -20.39 38.59
N ARG A 991 -47.00 -19.66 37.60
CA ARG A 991 -47.44 -20.19 36.30
C ARG A 991 -46.32 -20.83 35.47
N HIS A 992 -45.06 -20.56 35.78
CA HIS A 992 -43.92 -21.19 35.10
C HIS A 992 -43.43 -22.47 35.79
N ALA A 993 -43.81 -22.74 37.05
CA ALA A 993 -43.48 -23.99 37.75
C ALA A 993 -44.33 -25.18 37.26
N ASP A 994 -45.59 -24.94 36.91
CA ASP A 994 -46.59 -26.00 36.69
C ASP A 994 -46.61 -26.60 35.27
N SER A 995 -45.79 -26.09 34.35
CA SER A 995 -45.70 -26.60 32.97
C SER A 995 -44.99 -27.96 32.83
N GLY A 996 -44.46 -28.51 33.94
CA GLY A 996 -43.55 -29.66 33.96
C GLY A 996 -44.15 -31.04 34.24
N ARG A 997 -45.48 -31.23 34.37
CA ARG A 997 -46.08 -32.55 34.68
C ARG A 997 -47.34 -32.89 33.86
N GLY A 998 -47.38 -34.13 33.37
CA GLY A 998 -48.46 -34.65 32.51
C GLY A 998 -49.73 -35.06 33.25
N ALA A 999 -50.87 -34.92 32.57
CA ALA A 999 -52.23 -35.00 33.10
C ALA A 999 -52.69 -36.35 33.69
N ARG A 1000 -53.66 -36.29 34.63
CA ARG A 1000 -54.79 -37.24 34.73
C ARG A 1000 -55.99 -36.68 35.55
N PHE A 1001 -57.13 -36.56 34.86
CA PHE A 1001 -58.55 -36.57 35.29
C PHE A 1001 -59.00 -36.25 36.75
N SER A 1002 -59.77 -35.15 36.85
CA SER A 1002 -61.17 -35.09 37.39
C SER A 1002 -61.47 -35.17 38.90
N PRO A 1003 -62.67 -34.68 39.36
CA PRO A 1003 -62.69 -33.75 40.50
C PRO A 1003 -63.68 -34.06 41.65
N VAL A 1004 -63.42 -33.51 42.85
CA VAL A 1004 -64.38 -33.44 43.97
C VAL A 1004 -64.26 -32.07 44.69
N ALA A 1005 -65.37 -31.58 45.24
CA ALA A 1005 -65.51 -30.24 45.85
C ALA A 1005 -64.86 -30.08 47.24
N GLY A 1006 -64.53 -28.83 47.62
CA GLY A 1006 -64.00 -28.47 48.95
C GLY A 1006 -64.17 -26.97 49.27
N VAL A 1007 -65.10 -26.66 50.18
CA VAL A 1007 -65.55 -25.30 50.57
C VAL A 1007 -64.64 -24.65 51.62
N ARG A 1008 -64.21 -23.38 51.38
CA ARG A 1008 -63.68 -22.38 52.36
C ARG A 1008 -62.45 -22.78 53.19
N ALA A 1009 -61.65 -21.84 53.72
CA ALA A 1009 -61.83 -20.39 53.86
C ALA A 1009 -60.60 -19.60 53.40
#